data_AF-A0A011V432-F1
#
_entry.id   AF-A0A011V432-F1
#
_cell.length_a   1.000
_cell.length_b   1.000
_cell.length_c   1.000
_cell.angle_alpha   90.00
_cell.angle_beta   90.00
_cell.angle_gamma   90.00
#
_symmetry.space_group_name_H-M   'P 1'
#
loop_
_entity.id
_entity.type
_entity.pdbx_description
1 polymer ?
#
loop_
_entity_poly.entity_id
_entity_poly.type
_entity_poly.pdbx_seq_one_letter_code
_entity_poly.pdbx_strand_id
1 'polypeptide(L)'
;MKKNNKNGFTLIELVIVATIMVMIMGAILNWIRPMNRFYQRTQALSDSNDVGSLLMDSVDDELRYATNVVILQNYEGVPQLSGGFLVDSSGNSSYSAKFTDVIIIDNNAIRGSRFPDYDPNGTVAHRKGARGCIIKATARDIIDTDRMRCLGLGGEALYSDYGCHFDASLNTFENGASSVTIDMELTRPTRNGAVYVFDKFGYNQQRDFELVNVNLKKNTMKADFYTSTGNGKPIDYNKFARASFSGSNINAESMYSGGPDNTFTYILYTKDVPEEKQVTITLIDQKTGLKAANPEKITSGITIPENIYNNWKTIGEGKTTSFISSGNGKYVRTLFVKIVDGQDNPIENYLTTPILSDMEFFIVTTDQSRENPSKIVKFMDRFDGGGNDHSPEFVEKNSAPIWDDDDKHIIDNIPDSQGDKDHVYKFVGWHKDPTMTGAPSGDASNDLAAGWFVNGEEYFTDEPFYAIYEKKPSVTFQFEAADPSEVPSGFSVGETVVVIDNFDASGYQNDSEMTYRKQQFADAFANIDSGRTFSHWTFEGSDGSEKDISEINKDTDLTENGVYTIKAYSKDNSHPDAYEVTIVIDKIPEETWNRVISFSSNPEARWLITNEDGTETYSSNEPNEPVISSWCMPSNVTFTDGMVLKLYVFDDYNKNVDIQIGWYETPHKITVNNNCTLTYDGTNWSK
;
A
#
# COMPACT_ATOMS: atom_id res chain seq x y z
N MET A 1 6.68 103.42 75.38
CA MET A 1 7.49 102.43 74.64
C MET A 1 7.80 101.24 75.54
N LYS A 2 7.18 100.07 75.28
CA LYS A 2 7.49 98.81 76.00
C LYS A 2 8.70 98.14 75.34
N LYS A 3 9.72 97.84 76.15
CA LYS A 3 10.95 97.12 75.76
C LYS A 3 10.62 95.62 75.70
N ASN A 4 10.68 95.01 74.52
CA ASN A 4 10.56 93.55 74.36
C ASN A 4 11.92 92.91 74.63
N ASN A 5 12.04 92.18 75.75
CA ASN A 5 13.17 91.30 76.00
C ASN A 5 13.14 90.15 75.00
N LYS A 6 14.17 90.05 74.15
CA LYS A 6 14.40 88.87 73.31
C LYS A 6 15.07 87.81 74.18
N ASN A 7 14.33 86.76 74.53
CA ASN A 7 14.87 85.59 75.22
C ASN A 7 15.91 84.93 74.31
N GLY A 8 17.19 85.08 74.64
CA GLY A 8 18.27 84.35 73.96
C GLY A 8 18.24 82.88 74.37
N PHE A 9 18.38 81.99 73.39
CA PHE A 9 18.50 80.55 73.60
C PHE A 9 19.63 80.21 74.57
N THR A 10 19.38 79.32 75.54
CA THR A 10 20.41 78.84 76.46
C THR A 10 21.24 77.71 75.83
N LEU A 11 22.51 77.57 76.22
CA LEU A 11 23.43 76.55 75.68
C LEU A 11 22.88 75.12 75.81
N ILE A 12 22.19 74.83 76.92
CA ILE A 12 21.59 73.51 77.21
C ILE A 12 20.48 73.18 76.20
N GLU A 13 19.63 74.15 75.85
CA GLU A 13 18.56 73.97 74.86
C GLU A 13 19.15 73.66 73.47
N LEU A 14 20.28 74.28 73.11
CA LEU A 14 20.97 74.01 71.84
C LEU A 14 21.57 72.60 71.80
N VAL A 15 22.16 72.11 72.89
CA VAL A 15 22.70 70.75 72.97
C VAL A 15 21.60 69.69 72.90
N ILE A 16 20.44 69.94 73.53
CA ILE A 16 19.29 69.04 73.46
C ILE A 16 18.73 68.99 72.02
N VAL A 17 18.58 70.15 71.37
CA VAL A 17 18.14 70.20 69.96
C VAL A 17 19.12 69.49 69.03
N ALA A 18 20.43 69.68 69.23
CA ALA A 18 21.45 69.01 68.42
C ALA A 18 21.45 67.48 68.61
N THR A 19 21.30 66.98 69.83
CA THR A 19 21.25 65.53 70.10
C THR A 19 19.98 64.88 69.56
N ILE A 20 18.83 65.56 69.63
CA ILE A 20 17.58 65.09 69.01
C ILE A 20 17.70 65.06 67.48
N MET A 21 18.31 66.07 66.85
CA MET A 21 18.55 66.05 65.40
C MET A 21 19.45 64.88 64.96
N VAL A 22 20.51 64.58 65.71
CA VAL A 22 21.41 63.45 65.41
C VAL A 22 20.69 62.12 65.59
N MET A 23 19.86 61.96 66.62
CA MET A 23 19.05 60.75 66.81
C MET A 23 18.01 60.56 65.69
N ILE A 24 17.31 61.63 65.29
CA ILE A 24 16.35 61.59 64.18
C ILE A 24 17.07 61.24 62.87
N MET A 25 18.22 61.85 62.58
CA MET A 25 19.02 61.52 61.40
C MET A 25 19.49 60.06 61.42
N GLY A 26 19.96 59.56 62.57
CA GLY A 26 20.36 58.16 62.74
C GLY A 26 19.21 57.18 62.49
N ALA A 27 18.01 57.48 62.99
CA ALA A 27 16.81 56.69 62.77
C ALA A 27 16.38 56.70 61.29
N ILE A 28 16.39 57.86 60.63
CA ILE A 28 16.06 58.00 59.20
C ILE A 28 17.06 57.24 58.32
N LEU A 29 18.37 57.34 58.58
CA LEU A 29 19.38 56.60 57.80
C LEU A 29 19.25 55.09 57.95
N ASN A 30 18.90 54.61 59.15
CA ASN A 30 18.62 53.20 59.40
C ASN A 30 17.36 52.71 58.69
N TRP A 31 16.40 53.60 58.38
CA TRP A 31 15.19 53.29 57.64
C TRP A 31 15.36 53.42 56.12
N ILE A 32 16.13 54.40 55.64
CA ILE A 32 16.41 54.62 54.20
C ILE A 32 17.18 53.44 53.60
N ARG A 33 18.15 52.86 54.33
CA ARG A 33 18.96 51.74 53.81
C ARG A 33 18.14 50.49 53.43
N PRO A 34 17.28 49.92 54.30
CA PRO A 34 16.43 48.80 53.93
C PRO A 34 15.37 49.19 52.89
N MET A 35 14.85 50.42 52.96
CA MET A 35 13.88 50.92 51.98
C MET A 35 14.48 51.02 50.56
N ASN A 36 15.69 51.55 50.42
CA ASN A 36 16.39 51.60 49.14
C ASN A 36 16.69 50.20 48.59
N ARG A 37 17.08 49.26 49.46
CA ARG A 37 17.25 47.85 49.08
C ARG A 37 15.94 47.21 48.63
N PHE A 38 14.81 47.58 49.21
CA PHE A 38 13.49 47.13 48.79
C PHE A 38 13.15 47.68 47.40
N TYR A 39 13.28 48.99 47.17
CA TYR A 39 13.07 49.60 45.85
C TYR A 39 13.94 48.97 44.76
N GLN A 40 15.25 48.78 45.02
CA GLN A 40 16.15 48.13 44.07
C GLN A 40 15.77 46.68 43.77
N ARG A 41 15.25 45.94 44.75
CA ARG A 41 14.77 44.56 44.54
C ARG A 41 13.49 44.52 43.71
N THR A 42 12.54 45.41 44.00
CA THR A 42 11.27 45.52 43.27
C THR A 42 11.48 45.97 41.84
N GLN A 43 12.29 47.01 41.61
CA GLN A 43 12.63 47.47 40.26
C GLN A 43 13.25 46.35 39.45
N ALA A 44 14.30 45.71 39.98
CA ALA A 44 14.97 44.67 39.25
C ALA A 44 14.09 43.41 39.02
N LEU A 45 13.04 43.19 39.85
CA LEU A 45 12.06 42.11 39.63
C LEU A 45 11.15 42.45 38.45
N SER A 46 10.67 43.70 38.37
CA SER A 46 9.97 44.21 37.20
C SER A 46 10.83 44.05 35.94
N ASP A 47 12.08 44.50 35.98
CA ASP A 47 13.00 44.42 34.83
C ASP A 47 13.24 42.96 34.40
N SER A 48 13.40 42.02 35.34
CA SER A 48 13.56 40.60 34.98
C SER A 48 12.30 39.97 34.39
N ASN A 49 11.11 40.42 34.80
CA ASN A 49 9.85 39.95 34.23
C ASN A 49 9.68 40.45 32.78
N ASP A 50 9.98 41.73 32.53
CA ASP A 50 9.89 42.33 31.21
C ASP A 50 10.88 41.67 30.24
N VAL A 51 12.13 41.47 30.67
CA VAL A 51 13.16 40.77 29.90
C VAL A 51 12.78 39.32 29.62
N GLY A 52 12.29 38.59 30.62
CA GLY A 52 11.85 37.20 30.47
C GLY A 52 10.69 37.06 29.50
N SER A 53 9.67 37.93 29.59
CA SER A 53 8.53 37.93 28.68
C SER A 53 8.95 38.22 27.24
N LEU A 54 9.78 39.25 27.01
CA LEU A 54 10.26 39.60 25.67
C LEU A 54 11.07 38.46 25.02
N LEU A 55 11.84 37.73 25.82
CA LEU A 55 12.58 36.57 25.34
C LEU A 55 11.64 35.41 24.97
N MET A 56 10.64 35.11 25.80
CA MET A 56 9.64 34.08 25.48
C MET A 56 8.77 34.46 24.28
N ASP A 57 8.43 35.73 24.10
CA ASP A 57 7.70 36.21 22.92
C ASP A 57 8.55 36.02 21.65
N SER A 58 9.87 36.23 21.73
CA SER A 58 10.78 35.98 20.61
C SER A 58 10.88 34.50 20.24
N VAL A 59 10.77 33.61 21.23
CA VAL A 59 10.73 32.15 21.02
C VAL A 59 9.39 31.72 20.42
N ASP A 60 8.29 32.31 20.89
CA ASP A 60 6.94 32.09 20.37
C ASP A 60 6.86 32.44 18.88
N ASP A 61 7.33 33.64 18.51
CA ASP A 61 7.34 34.07 17.11
C ASP A 61 8.15 33.13 16.22
N GLU A 62 9.30 32.66 16.70
CA GLU A 62 10.15 31.75 15.94
C GLU A 62 9.49 30.39 15.74
N LEU A 63 8.93 29.80 16.80
CA LEU A 63 8.26 28.50 16.73
C LEU A 63 6.93 28.56 15.96
N ARG A 64 6.18 29.66 16.06
CA ARG A 64 4.88 29.82 15.40
C ARG A 64 4.97 29.82 13.88
N TYR A 65 6.03 30.39 13.31
CA TYR A 65 6.20 30.50 11.86
C TYR A 65 7.08 29.40 11.26
N ALA A 66 7.76 28.61 12.09
CA ALA A 66 8.60 27.55 11.57
C ALA A 66 7.78 26.36 11.07
N THR A 67 8.20 25.78 9.94
CA THR A 67 7.48 24.65 9.31
C THR A 67 7.98 23.31 9.79
N ASN A 68 9.31 23.14 9.87
CA ASN A 68 9.97 21.95 10.44
C ASN A 68 11.20 22.44 11.22
N VAL A 69 11.28 22.13 12.51
CA VAL A 69 12.32 22.62 13.43
C VAL A 69 13.02 21.47 14.11
N VAL A 70 14.34 21.60 14.28
CA VAL A 70 15.12 20.74 15.17
C VAL A 70 15.42 21.51 16.46
N ILE A 71 14.96 21.04 17.60
CA ILE A 71 15.36 21.59 18.92
C ILE A 71 16.43 20.68 19.53
N LEU A 72 17.58 21.27 19.85
CA LEU A 72 18.72 20.61 20.46
C LEU A 72 18.85 21.07 21.91
N GLN A 73 18.77 20.14 22.86
CA GLN A 73 19.02 20.42 24.28
C GLN A 73 19.97 19.36 24.83
N ASN A 74 20.88 19.77 25.73
CA ASN A 74 21.87 18.87 26.34
C ASN A 74 22.60 18.03 25.28
N TYR A 75 22.86 18.65 24.13
CA TYR A 75 23.24 17.97 22.90
C TYR A 75 24.64 17.35 23.00
N GLU A 76 24.79 16.11 22.54
CA GLU A 76 26.05 15.36 22.47
C GLU A 76 26.28 14.90 21.03
N GLY A 77 26.48 15.84 20.13
CA GLY A 77 26.45 15.59 18.70
C GLY A 77 25.18 16.14 18.09
N VAL A 78 25.33 16.61 16.86
CA VAL A 78 24.30 17.22 16.03
C VAL A 78 23.83 16.18 15.01
N PRO A 79 22.53 16.06 14.71
CA PRO A 79 22.09 15.16 13.64
C PRO A 79 22.75 15.55 12.32
N GLN A 80 23.20 14.56 11.57
CA GLN A 80 23.68 14.82 10.22
C GLN A 80 22.50 15.17 9.32
N LEU A 81 22.68 16.20 8.49
CA LEU A 81 21.71 16.64 7.51
C LEU A 81 22.30 16.53 6.10
N SER A 82 21.45 16.59 5.09
CA SER A 82 21.83 16.74 3.68
C SER A 82 20.71 17.47 2.96
N GLY A 83 20.96 18.67 2.44
CA GLY A 83 19.91 19.52 1.85
C GLY A 83 18.76 19.88 2.81
N GLY A 84 18.96 19.79 4.13
CA GLY A 84 17.97 19.96 5.18
C GLY A 84 17.21 18.69 5.58
N PHE A 85 17.50 17.54 4.97
CA PHE A 85 16.89 16.25 5.32
C PHE A 85 17.75 15.51 6.34
N LEU A 86 17.11 14.78 7.27
CA LEU A 86 17.80 13.85 8.16
C LEU A 86 18.40 12.70 7.35
N VAL A 87 19.63 12.32 7.70
CA VAL A 87 20.29 11.16 7.09
C VAL A 87 20.50 10.03 8.07
N ASP A 88 20.41 8.80 7.57
CA ASP A 88 20.75 7.60 8.33
C ASP A 88 22.27 7.42 8.50
N SER A 89 22.66 6.41 9.28
CA SER A 89 24.05 5.96 9.46
C SER A 89 24.83 5.68 8.16
N SER A 90 24.16 5.51 7.02
CA SER A 90 24.77 5.29 5.71
C SER A 90 24.91 6.57 4.89
N GLY A 91 24.45 7.72 5.41
CA GLY A 91 24.53 9.02 4.74
C GLY A 91 23.34 9.35 3.84
N ASN A 92 22.26 8.56 3.89
CA ASN A 92 21.14 8.64 2.95
C ASN A 92 19.96 9.39 3.57
N SER A 93 19.27 10.22 2.78
CA SER A 93 18.08 10.93 3.24
C SER A 93 16.98 9.94 3.64
N SER A 94 16.64 9.87 4.93
CA SER A 94 15.66 8.90 5.44
C SER A 94 14.22 9.41 5.41
N TYR A 95 14.01 10.72 5.27
CA TYR A 95 12.68 11.34 5.39
C TYR A 95 12.44 12.41 4.31
N SER A 96 11.17 12.60 3.94
CA SER A 96 10.71 13.64 3.02
C SER A 96 10.52 15.03 3.66
N ALA A 97 10.68 15.14 4.98
CA ALA A 97 10.59 16.43 5.69
C ALA A 97 11.94 17.15 5.70
N LYS A 98 11.92 18.39 5.19
CA LYS A 98 13.08 19.28 5.17
C LYS A 98 13.05 20.22 6.37
N PHE A 99 14.07 20.15 7.22
CA PHE A 99 14.30 21.08 8.31
C PHE A 99 15.03 22.32 7.81
N THR A 100 14.52 23.51 8.16
CA THR A 100 15.11 24.80 7.78
C THR A 100 15.69 25.54 8.97
N ASP A 101 15.08 25.37 10.14
CA ASP A 101 15.41 26.10 11.35
C ASP A 101 15.83 25.13 12.46
N VAL A 102 16.83 25.56 13.23
CA VAL A 102 17.35 24.82 14.36
C VAL A 102 17.39 25.75 15.56
N ILE A 103 16.80 25.29 16.66
CA ILE A 103 16.86 25.95 17.96
C ILE A 103 17.79 25.13 18.85
N ILE A 104 18.74 25.79 19.49
CA ILE A 104 19.75 25.15 20.31
C ILE A 104 19.71 25.75 21.70
N ILE A 105 19.40 24.94 22.70
CA ILE A 105 19.38 25.32 24.10
C ILE A 105 20.76 25.00 24.70
N ASP A 106 21.56 26.04 24.91
CA ASP A 106 22.89 25.93 25.51
C ASP A 106 22.90 26.57 26.90
N ASN A 107 22.64 25.74 27.92
CA ASN A 107 22.67 26.15 29.32
C ASN A 107 24.08 26.22 29.89
N ASN A 108 24.99 25.43 29.32
CA ASN A 108 26.26 25.12 29.96
C ASN A 108 27.40 25.97 29.45
N ALA A 109 27.39 26.46 28.21
CA ALA A 109 28.46 27.30 27.70
C ALA A 109 28.35 28.75 28.21
N ILE A 110 29.48 29.48 28.17
CA ILE A 110 29.44 30.94 28.31
C ILE A 110 28.60 31.46 27.14
N ARG A 111 27.69 32.38 27.41
CA ARG A 111 26.82 32.94 26.38
C ARG A 111 27.66 33.49 25.22
N GLY A 112 27.23 33.21 23.99
CA GLY A 112 27.93 33.65 22.78
C GLY A 112 29.24 32.91 22.48
N SER A 113 29.75 32.07 23.39
CA SER A 113 31.03 31.36 23.18
C SER A 113 31.04 30.36 22.04
N ARG A 114 29.88 30.05 21.46
CA ARG A 114 29.72 29.21 20.27
C ARG A 114 29.77 29.99 18.96
N PHE A 115 29.74 31.32 18.99
CA PHE A 115 29.73 32.14 17.78
C PHE A 115 31.15 32.28 17.21
N PRO A 116 31.29 32.40 15.87
CA PRO A 116 32.60 32.44 15.22
C PRO A 116 33.41 33.70 15.61
N ASP A 117 32.74 34.79 15.98
CA ASP A 117 33.32 36.09 16.34
C ASP A 117 33.37 36.34 17.86
N TYR A 118 33.32 35.27 18.67
CA TYR A 118 33.33 35.39 20.12
C TYR A 118 34.56 36.13 20.67
N ASP A 119 34.32 37.24 21.37
CA ASP A 119 35.33 37.98 22.16
C ASP A 119 34.99 37.89 23.65
N PRO A 120 35.81 37.22 24.50
CA PRO A 120 35.61 37.13 25.95
C PRO A 120 35.41 38.47 26.68
N ASN A 121 35.83 39.59 26.08
CA ASN A 121 35.70 40.93 26.66
C ASN A 121 34.67 41.83 25.96
N GLY A 122 34.05 41.37 24.88
CA GLY A 122 33.20 42.19 24.01
C GLY A 122 31.93 42.69 24.69
N THR A 123 31.17 41.79 25.32
CA THR A 123 29.87 42.12 25.93
C THR A 123 29.91 42.11 27.46
N VAL A 124 28.86 42.63 28.09
CA VAL A 124 28.68 42.55 29.54
C VAL A 124 28.49 41.10 29.99
N ALA A 125 27.79 40.28 29.21
CA ALA A 125 27.56 38.87 29.52
C ALA A 125 28.87 38.07 29.51
N HIS A 126 29.75 38.32 28.51
CA HIS A 126 31.06 37.67 28.43
C HIS A 126 31.92 38.03 29.64
N ARG A 127 32.03 39.32 29.99
CA ARG A 127 32.82 39.80 31.13
C ARG A 127 32.30 39.30 32.49
N LYS A 128 31.01 39.04 32.61
CA LYS A 128 30.38 38.49 33.82
C LYS A 128 30.36 36.96 33.85
N GLY A 129 30.73 36.30 32.75
CA GLY A 129 30.64 34.84 32.63
C GLY A 129 29.19 34.34 32.66
N ALA A 130 28.24 35.10 32.12
CA ALA A 130 26.84 34.68 32.03
C ALA A 130 26.71 33.44 31.14
N ARG A 131 25.86 32.50 31.55
CA ARG A 131 25.57 31.25 30.84
C ARG A 131 24.08 31.18 30.47
N GLY A 132 23.71 30.22 29.62
CA GLY A 132 22.36 30.06 29.12
C GLY A 132 22.05 30.99 27.96
N CYS A 133 21.75 30.40 26.81
CA CYS A 133 21.14 31.08 25.66
C CYS A 133 20.37 30.07 24.81
N ILE A 134 19.26 30.55 24.22
CA ILE A 134 18.59 29.87 23.12
C ILE A 134 19.18 30.44 21.82
N ILE A 135 19.87 29.60 21.06
CA ILE A 135 20.56 29.96 19.83
C ILE A 135 19.69 29.53 18.64
N LYS A 136 19.48 30.44 17.69
CA LYS A 136 18.91 30.13 16.38
C LYS A 136 20.03 29.85 15.39
N ALA A 137 19.89 28.76 14.64
CA ALA A 137 20.70 28.39 13.50
C ALA A 137 19.80 27.94 12.33
N THR A 138 20.37 27.80 11.15
CA THR A 138 19.66 27.27 9.97
C THR A 138 20.17 25.90 9.60
N ALA A 139 19.28 25.02 9.16
CA ALA A 139 19.59 23.70 8.65
C ALA A 139 19.81 23.75 7.12
N ARG A 140 20.94 23.22 6.65
CA ARG A 140 21.28 23.01 5.23
C ARG A 140 21.87 21.60 5.06
N ASP A 141 23.04 21.48 4.45
CA ASP A 141 23.80 20.22 4.42
C ASP A 141 24.42 19.89 5.78
N ILE A 142 24.61 20.91 6.63
CA ILE A 142 24.90 20.79 8.05
C ILE A 142 24.10 21.88 8.77
N ILE A 143 24.13 21.90 10.11
CA ILE A 143 23.72 23.09 10.86
C ILE A 143 24.70 24.22 10.53
N ASP A 144 24.18 25.34 10.05
CA ASP A 144 24.97 26.55 9.76
C ASP A 144 25.44 27.18 11.08
N THR A 145 26.68 26.89 11.44
CA THR A 145 27.31 27.33 12.68
C THR A 145 27.91 28.74 12.58
N ASP A 146 28.09 29.27 11.37
CA ASP A 146 28.70 30.59 11.15
C ASP A 146 27.69 31.72 11.33
N ARG A 147 26.39 31.41 11.23
CA ARG A 147 25.29 32.39 11.33
C ARG A 147 24.43 32.21 12.58
N MET A 148 24.95 31.50 13.57
CA MET A 148 24.27 31.34 14.85
C MET A 148 24.09 32.67 15.57
N ARG A 149 22.97 32.83 16.26
CA ARG A 149 22.71 34.00 17.12
C ARG A 149 21.80 33.66 18.28
N CYS A 150 21.95 34.36 19.39
CA CYS A 150 20.99 34.28 20.50
C CYS A 150 19.63 34.86 20.08
N LEU A 151 18.54 34.18 20.42
CA LEU A 151 17.17 34.70 20.29
C LEU A 151 16.93 35.85 21.26
N GLY A 152 16.05 36.77 20.87
CA GLY A 152 15.72 38.01 21.58
C GLY A 152 15.89 39.26 20.71
N LEU A 153 15.06 40.28 20.94
CA LEU A 153 15.22 41.62 20.36
C LEU A 153 16.59 42.20 20.73
N GLY A 154 17.52 42.25 19.78
CA GLY A 154 18.91 42.68 20.02
C GLY A 154 19.87 41.57 20.45
N GLY A 155 19.46 40.30 20.39
CA GLY A 155 20.28 39.13 20.66
C GLY A 155 20.77 39.07 22.11
N GLU A 156 22.06 38.82 22.29
CA GLU A 156 22.69 38.68 23.61
C GLU A 156 22.48 39.91 24.52
N ALA A 157 22.38 41.11 23.94
CA ALA A 157 22.31 42.35 24.70
C ALA A 157 21.08 42.43 25.61
N LEU A 158 19.95 41.85 25.20
CA LEU A 158 18.65 41.92 25.89
C LEU A 158 18.71 41.43 27.34
N TYR A 159 19.46 40.35 27.59
CA TYR A 159 19.54 39.69 28.89
C TYR A 159 20.99 39.46 29.35
N SER A 160 21.93 40.26 28.82
CA SER A 160 23.37 40.18 29.09
C SER A 160 23.75 40.26 30.58
N ASP A 161 22.89 40.83 31.41
CA ASP A 161 23.09 40.97 32.85
C ASP A 161 22.58 39.80 33.69
N TYR A 162 21.90 38.82 33.09
CA TYR A 162 21.27 37.70 33.80
C TYR A 162 21.94 36.37 33.45
N GLY A 163 21.97 35.45 34.41
CA GLY A 163 22.19 34.03 34.14
C GLY A 163 20.87 33.42 33.68
N CYS A 164 20.91 32.55 32.69
CA CYS A 164 19.70 31.91 32.16
C CYS A 164 19.84 30.40 32.28
N HIS A 165 18.72 29.75 32.55
CA HIS A 165 18.56 28.32 32.42
C HIS A 165 17.26 28.06 31.67
N PHE A 166 17.32 27.24 30.63
CA PHE A 166 16.17 26.89 29.81
C PHE A 166 15.99 25.38 29.81
N ASP A 167 14.77 24.91 29.93
CA ASP A 167 14.44 23.50 29.79
C ASP A 167 13.32 23.35 28.77
N ALA A 168 13.50 22.51 27.75
CA ALA A 168 12.45 22.18 26.80
C ALA A 168 11.91 20.79 27.09
N SER A 169 10.61 20.72 27.29
CA SER A 169 9.89 19.48 27.49
C SER A 169 8.75 19.35 26.49
N LEU A 170 8.31 18.12 26.28
CA LEU A 170 7.12 17.81 25.50
C LEU A 170 5.97 17.52 26.47
N ASN A 171 4.88 18.25 26.31
CA ASN A 171 3.68 18.08 27.12
C ASN A 171 2.49 17.66 26.27
N THR A 172 1.59 16.92 26.90
CA THR A 172 0.30 16.52 26.32
C THR A 172 -0.79 17.02 27.23
N PHE A 173 -1.69 17.83 26.69
CA PHE A 173 -2.86 18.34 27.38
C PHE A 173 -3.92 17.24 27.56
N GLU A 174 -4.88 17.45 28.46
CA GLU A 174 -5.96 16.49 28.75
C GLU A 174 -6.82 16.16 27.52
N ASN A 175 -6.89 17.06 26.54
CA ASN A 175 -7.61 16.89 25.28
C ASN A 175 -6.83 16.09 24.22
N GLY A 176 -5.62 15.60 24.53
CA GLY A 176 -4.75 14.84 23.62
C GLY A 176 -3.84 15.70 22.75
N ALA A 177 -4.05 17.01 22.69
CA ALA A 177 -3.18 17.94 21.99
C ALA A 177 -1.83 18.07 22.70
N SER A 178 -0.79 18.39 21.94
CA SER A 178 0.56 18.44 22.47
C SER A 178 1.28 19.74 22.17
N SER A 179 2.13 20.12 23.12
CA SER A 179 2.93 21.33 23.11
C SER A 179 4.39 21.02 23.33
N VAL A 180 5.24 21.88 22.75
CA VAL A 180 6.58 22.09 23.28
C VAL A 180 6.43 23.11 24.40
N THR A 181 6.94 22.80 25.57
CA THR A 181 6.99 23.69 26.72
C THR A 181 8.43 24.10 26.92
N ILE A 182 8.68 25.42 27.01
CA ILE A 182 9.99 25.93 27.39
C ILE A 182 9.85 26.62 28.74
N ASP A 183 10.61 26.11 29.71
CA ASP A 183 10.79 26.69 31.02
C ASP A 183 12.01 27.59 31.00
N MET A 184 11.91 28.77 31.60
CA MET A 184 13.01 29.71 31.74
C MET A 184 13.17 30.14 33.18
N GLU A 185 14.39 30.00 33.69
CA GLU A 185 14.83 30.62 34.93
C GLU A 185 15.89 31.70 34.64
N LEU A 186 15.60 32.92 35.09
CA LEU A 186 16.53 34.05 35.08
C LEU A 186 17.09 34.26 36.49
N THR A 187 18.41 34.24 36.62
CA THR A 187 19.13 34.46 37.87
C THR A 187 19.95 35.74 37.80
N ARG A 188 20.04 36.45 38.94
CA ARG A 188 20.81 37.71 39.00
C ARG A 188 22.26 37.47 39.43
N PRO A 189 23.21 38.23 38.87
CA PRO A 189 24.59 38.16 39.29
C PRO A 189 24.78 38.86 40.65
N THR A 190 25.53 38.20 41.51
CA THR A 190 26.05 38.73 42.76
C THR A 190 27.58 38.66 42.73
N ARG A 191 28.27 39.71 43.15
CA ARG A 191 29.73 39.71 43.19
C ARG A 191 30.23 38.93 44.40
N ASN A 192 31.00 37.87 44.17
CA ASN A 192 31.71 37.12 45.19
C ASN A 192 33.22 37.26 44.96
N GLY A 193 33.84 38.22 45.64
CA GLY A 193 35.24 38.58 45.42
C GLY A 193 35.49 39.16 44.02
N ALA A 194 36.33 38.49 43.22
CA ALA A 194 36.66 38.89 41.85
C ALA A 194 35.73 38.28 40.78
N VAL A 195 34.80 37.40 41.17
CA VAL A 195 33.95 36.63 40.25
C VAL A 195 32.47 36.98 40.46
N TYR A 196 31.68 36.87 39.41
CA TYR A 196 30.22 36.96 39.47
C TYR A 196 29.62 35.56 39.68
N VAL A 197 28.67 35.46 40.60
CA VAL A 197 27.91 34.22 40.90
C VAL A 197 26.45 34.49 40.62
N PHE A 198 25.76 33.59 39.93
CA PHE A 198 24.35 33.72 39.56
C PHE A 198 23.48 32.86 40.49
N ASP A 199 23.35 33.29 41.75
CA ASP A 199 22.79 32.48 42.85
C ASP A 199 21.47 33.04 43.44
N LYS A 200 21.07 34.24 43.03
CA LYS A 200 19.81 34.84 43.50
C LYS A 200 18.69 34.52 42.53
N PHE A 201 17.65 33.88 43.07
CA PHE A 201 16.37 33.68 42.40
C PHE A 201 15.91 34.99 41.77
N GLY A 202 15.74 34.95 40.45
CA GLY A 202 15.12 36.01 39.69
C GLY A 202 13.74 35.55 39.21
N TYR A 203 13.50 35.69 37.92
CA TYR A 203 12.21 35.38 37.29
C TYR A 203 12.16 33.92 36.87
N ASN A 204 11.02 33.26 37.04
CA ASN A 204 10.76 31.94 36.47
C ASN A 204 9.44 32.00 35.69
N GLN A 205 9.48 31.56 34.44
CA GLN A 205 8.30 31.44 33.59
C GLN A 205 8.36 30.16 32.79
N GLN A 206 7.26 29.41 32.89
CA GLN A 206 6.93 28.32 32.00
C GLN A 206 5.98 28.85 30.93
N ARG A 207 6.24 28.54 29.66
CA ARG A 207 5.32 28.83 28.57
C ARG A 207 5.13 27.58 27.71
N ASP A 208 3.86 27.27 27.48
CA ASP A 208 3.47 26.23 26.53
C ASP A 208 3.29 26.87 25.16
N PHE A 209 3.98 26.33 24.16
CA PHE A 209 3.86 26.75 22.78
C PHE A 209 2.97 25.73 22.07
N GLU A 210 1.73 26.13 21.77
CA GLU A 210 0.80 25.30 21.03
C GLU A 210 1.32 25.11 19.62
N LEU A 211 1.77 23.89 19.33
CA LEU A 211 2.12 23.47 17.99
C LEU A 211 0.83 23.05 17.31
N VAL A 212 0.31 23.91 16.44
CA VAL A 212 -0.92 23.62 15.70
C VAL A 212 -0.72 22.30 14.94
N ASN A 213 -1.51 21.26 15.30
CA ASN A 213 -1.53 19.90 14.73
C ASN A 213 -0.54 18.84 15.26
N VAL A 214 -0.34 18.73 16.58
CA VAL A 214 0.41 17.60 17.16
C VAL A 214 -0.34 16.96 18.34
N ASN A 215 -0.42 15.64 18.36
CA ASN A 215 -0.68 14.83 19.56
C ASN A 215 0.67 14.21 20.01
N LEU A 216 0.91 13.89 21.27
CA LEU A 216 2.14 13.21 21.72
C LEU A 216 1.75 12.22 22.82
N LYS A 217 2.43 11.07 22.85
CA LYS A 217 2.34 10.13 23.97
C LYS A 217 3.45 10.36 24.97
N LYS A 218 3.03 10.46 26.23
CA LYS A 218 3.85 10.54 27.42
C LYS A 218 4.51 9.19 27.70
N ASN A 219 5.70 8.93 27.14
CA ASN A 219 6.81 8.20 27.78
C ASN A 219 7.81 7.66 26.74
N THR A 220 9.10 7.79 27.09
CA THR A 220 10.32 7.32 26.41
C THR A 220 10.91 8.28 25.38
N MET A 221 12.24 8.40 25.39
CA MET A 221 13.05 9.16 24.42
C MET A 221 12.97 8.54 23.02
N LYS A 222 11.80 8.62 22.39
CA LYS A 222 11.47 8.28 21.01
C LYS A 222 10.54 9.38 20.49
N ALA A 223 10.85 10.02 19.35
CA ALA A 223 9.92 10.95 18.71
C ALA A 223 8.83 10.11 18.06
N ASP A 224 7.60 10.20 18.53
CA ASP A 224 6.45 9.76 17.75
C ASP A 224 5.98 10.95 16.90
N PHE A 225 5.85 10.78 15.60
CA PHE A 225 5.02 11.69 14.81
C PHE A 225 3.58 11.57 15.32
N TYR A 226 2.88 12.68 15.46
CA TYR A 226 1.43 12.64 15.30
C TYR A 226 1.01 13.88 14.54
N THR A 227 0.30 13.69 13.46
CA THR A 227 -0.45 14.76 12.81
C THR A 227 -1.87 14.77 13.34
N SER A 228 -2.55 15.89 13.12
CA SER A 228 -3.94 16.15 13.52
C SER A 228 -4.99 15.14 13.03
N THR A 229 -4.61 14.09 12.30
CA THR A 229 -5.52 13.11 11.69
C THR A 229 -5.16 11.63 11.93
N GLY A 230 -4.17 11.27 12.75
CA GLY A 230 -3.91 9.84 13.02
C GLY A 230 -2.79 9.48 14.00
N ASN A 231 -2.73 8.17 14.33
CA ASN A 231 -1.65 7.55 15.10
C ASN A 231 -0.37 7.59 14.26
N GLY A 232 0.62 8.43 14.58
CA GLY A 232 1.86 8.43 13.82
C GLY A 232 2.86 7.38 14.29
N LYS A 233 3.96 7.29 13.54
CA LYS A 233 4.98 6.23 13.65
C LYS A 233 6.15 6.70 14.54
N PRO A 234 6.60 5.90 15.53
CA PRO A 234 7.83 6.17 16.27
C PRO A 234 9.05 6.21 15.35
N ILE A 235 9.84 7.26 15.50
CA ILE A 235 11.19 7.36 14.96
C ILE A 235 12.18 6.83 16.00
N ASP A 236 13.02 5.89 15.57
CA ASP A 236 14.16 5.44 16.36
C ASP A 236 15.37 6.35 16.09
N TYR A 237 15.69 7.21 17.07
CA TYR A 237 16.81 8.15 16.99
C TYR A 237 18.17 7.50 16.74
N ASN A 238 18.33 6.21 17.05
CA ASN A 238 19.60 5.49 16.82
C ASN A 238 19.86 5.20 15.34
N LYS A 239 18.87 5.39 14.46
CA LYS A 239 19.02 5.17 13.02
C LYS A 239 19.71 6.34 12.31
N PHE A 240 19.73 7.52 12.91
CA PHE A 240 20.29 8.72 12.30
C PHE A 240 21.80 8.83 12.49
N ALA A 241 22.49 9.26 11.44
CA ALA A 241 23.90 9.60 11.56
C ALA A 241 24.08 10.88 12.37
N ARG A 242 25.24 10.97 13.02
CA ARG A 242 25.70 12.17 13.71
C ARG A 242 26.67 12.90 12.82
N ALA A 243 26.52 14.21 12.77
CA ALA A 243 27.50 15.07 12.13
C ALA A 243 28.83 14.99 12.91
N SER A 244 29.94 14.92 12.18
CA SER A 244 31.29 14.84 12.74
C SER A 244 32.08 16.14 12.63
N PHE A 245 31.51 17.17 12.00
CA PHE A 245 32.18 18.42 11.70
C PHE A 245 31.25 19.63 11.87
N SER A 246 31.77 20.67 12.52
CA SER A 246 31.03 21.91 12.84
C SER A 246 31.06 22.96 11.73
N GLY A 247 31.63 22.71 10.56
CA GLY A 247 31.83 23.75 9.56
C GLY A 247 33.08 24.59 9.85
N SER A 248 33.13 25.84 9.38
CA SER A 248 34.26 26.75 9.61
C SER A 248 34.35 27.30 11.04
N ASN A 249 33.28 27.19 11.83
CA ASN A 249 33.26 27.69 13.20
C ASN A 249 33.88 26.69 14.19
N ILE A 250 35.13 26.94 14.57
CA ILE A 250 35.89 26.15 15.54
C ILE A 250 35.29 26.17 16.96
N ASN A 251 34.59 27.24 17.33
CA ASN A 251 34.00 27.39 18.66
C ASN A 251 32.79 26.47 18.87
N ALA A 252 32.19 26.01 17.76
CA ALA A 252 31.08 25.07 17.74
C ALA A 252 31.52 23.60 17.78
N GLU A 253 32.83 23.27 17.67
CA GLU A 253 33.32 21.87 17.66
C GLU A 253 32.85 21.07 18.86
N SER A 254 32.80 21.70 20.05
CA SER A 254 32.38 21.00 21.25
C SER A 254 30.89 20.66 21.29
N MET A 255 30.09 21.11 20.32
CA MET A 255 28.71 20.67 20.12
C MET A 255 28.65 19.30 19.42
N TYR A 256 29.75 18.89 18.79
CA TYR A 256 29.90 17.67 17.99
C TYR A 256 30.73 16.59 18.71
N SER A 257 31.51 16.96 19.75
CA SER A 257 32.34 16.05 20.54
C SER A 257 31.62 15.55 21.81
N GLY A 258 31.58 14.24 22.04
CA GLY A 258 30.83 13.62 23.14
C GLY A 258 31.43 13.75 24.56
N GLY A 259 30.60 13.58 25.60
CA GLY A 259 30.92 13.70 27.02
C GLY A 259 30.07 12.76 27.92
N PRO A 260 30.58 12.32 29.08
CA PRO A 260 30.10 11.14 29.81
C PRO A 260 28.74 11.24 30.53
N ASP A 261 28.17 12.44 30.70
CA ASP A 261 26.89 12.66 31.40
C ASP A 261 25.71 12.92 30.46
N ASN A 262 25.91 12.76 29.15
CA ASN A 262 24.98 13.26 28.14
C ASN A 262 24.08 12.15 27.57
N THR A 263 22.77 12.44 27.52
CA THR A 263 21.74 11.60 26.90
C THR A 263 21.13 12.36 25.72
N PHE A 264 21.11 11.74 24.52
CA PHE A 264 20.65 12.38 23.29
C PHE A 264 19.23 12.97 23.44
N THR A 265 19.09 14.29 23.28
CA THR A 265 17.77 14.92 23.18
C THR A 265 17.69 15.79 21.92
N TYR A 266 17.13 15.19 20.86
CA TYR A 266 16.65 15.91 19.68
C TYR A 266 15.13 15.93 19.75
N ILE A 267 14.52 17.11 19.67
CA ILE A 267 13.08 17.22 19.46
C ILE A 267 12.90 17.63 18.00
N LEU A 268 12.39 16.70 17.20
CA LEU A 268 12.11 16.90 15.78
C LEU A 268 10.65 17.32 15.62
N TYR A 269 10.43 18.54 15.16
CA TYR A 269 9.11 19.06 14.83
C TYR A 269 8.92 19.08 13.32
N THR A 270 7.83 18.50 12.83
CA THR A 270 7.40 18.64 11.44
C THR A 270 5.90 18.93 11.36
N LYS A 271 5.51 19.80 10.42
CA LYS A 271 4.10 20.13 10.19
C LYS A 271 3.34 19.00 9.47
N ASP A 272 4.02 18.28 8.59
CA ASP A 272 3.47 17.16 7.81
C ASP A 272 3.96 15.82 8.37
N VAL A 273 3.23 14.71 8.11
CA VAL A 273 3.73 13.35 8.39
C VAL A 273 4.92 13.10 7.46
N PRO A 274 6.15 12.92 7.97
CA PRO A 274 7.27 12.63 7.10
C PRO A 274 7.17 11.18 6.66
N GLU A 275 7.15 10.99 5.35
CA GLU A 275 7.23 9.67 4.74
C GLU A 275 8.68 9.35 4.40
N GLU A 276 9.05 8.08 4.45
CA GLU A 276 10.34 7.64 3.95
C GLU A 276 10.45 8.03 2.47
N LYS A 277 11.55 8.68 2.09
CA LYS A 277 11.74 9.11 0.69
C LYS A 277 11.72 7.86 -0.20
N GLN A 278 10.83 7.83 -1.18
CA GLN A 278 10.79 6.77 -2.19
C GLN A 278 11.66 7.17 -3.40
N VAL A 279 12.36 6.20 -3.99
CA VAL A 279 13.06 6.32 -5.28
C VAL A 279 12.50 5.30 -6.26
N THR A 280 12.50 5.65 -7.54
CA THR A 280 11.95 4.81 -8.60
C THR A 280 13.09 4.17 -9.39
N ILE A 281 13.06 2.84 -9.51
CA ILE A 281 13.98 2.10 -10.36
C ILE A 281 13.24 1.54 -11.57
N THR A 282 13.82 1.65 -12.76
CA THR A 282 13.19 1.24 -14.02
C THR A 282 14.09 0.29 -14.79
N LEU A 283 13.53 -0.82 -15.29
CA LEU A 283 14.22 -1.74 -16.20
C LEU A 283 13.84 -1.45 -17.66
N ILE A 284 14.84 -1.27 -18.51
CA ILE A 284 14.73 -0.90 -19.92
C ILE A 284 15.43 -1.97 -20.77
N ASP A 285 14.84 -2.34 -21.89
CA ASP A 285 15.49 -3.19 -22.90
C ASP A 285 16.41 -2.30 -23.76
N GLN A 286 17.73 -2.53 -23.72
CA GLN A 286 18.69 -1.67 -24.40
C GLN A 286 18.51 -1.66 -25.93
N LYS A 287 18.04 -2.77 -26.51
CA LYS A 287 17.88 -2.93 -27.97
C LYS A 287 16.66 -2.16 -28.48
N THR A 288 15.59 -2.08 -27.67
CA THR A 288 14.34 -1.42 -28.06
C THR A 288 14.14 -0.02 -27.45
N GLY A 289 14.82 0.28 -26.34
CA GLY A 289 14.60 1.49 -25.54
C GLY A 289 13.27 1.49 -24.77
N LEU A 290 12.52 0.39 -24.80
CA LEU A 290 11.23 0.27 -24.12
C LEU A 290 11.40 -0.29 -22.71
N LYS A 291 10.46 0.06 -21.83
CA LYS A 291 10.41 -0.51 -20.48
C LYS A 291 10.17 -2.01 -20.57
N ALA A 292 11.11 -2.77 -20.01
CA ALA A 292 11.03 -4.23 -19.97
C ALA A 292 10.21 -4.74 -18.78
N ALA A 293 10.06 -3.91 -17.74
CA ALA A 293 9.22 -4.17 -16.58
C ALA A 293 8.53 -2.87 -16.10
N ASN A 294 7.51 -3.02 -15.26
CA ASN A 294 6.93 -1.87 -14.57
C ASN A 294 7.98 -1.22 -13.64
N PRO A 295 8.00 0.12 -13.52
CA PRO A 295 8.87 0.78 -12.56
C PRO A 295 8.55 0.36 -11.13
N GLU A 296 9.58 0.05 -10.35
CA GLU A 296 9.46 -0.33 -8.94
C GLU A 296 9.79 0.87 -8.05
N LYS A 297 9.08 1.03 -6.93
CA LYS A 297 9.36 2.05 -5.92
C LYS A 297 9.99 1.40 -4.71
N ILE A 298 11.14 1.91 -4.30
CA ILE A 298 11.87 1.44 -3.11
C ILE A 298 12.18 2.62 -2.18
N THR A 299 12.30 2.36 -0.88
CA THR A 299 12.77 3.38 0.07
C THR A 299 14.20 3.79 -0.27
N SER A 300 14.45 5.09 -0.42
CA SER A 300 15.79 5.67 -0.60
C SER A 300 16.74 5.17 0.48
N GLY A 301 17.93 4.72 0.08
CA GLY A 301 18.95 4.21 1.00
C GLY A 301 18.88 2.71 1.27
N ILE A 302 17.94 1.97 0.67
CA ILE A 302 17.97 0.51 0.65
C ILE A 302 18.66 -0.01 -0.61
N THR A 303 19.21 -1.23 -0.53
CA THR A 303 19.75 -1.97 -1.69
C THR A 303 18.62 -2.58 -2.51
N ILE A 304 18.88 -3.00 -3.75
CA ILE A 304 17.88 -3.70 -4.56
C ILE A 304 17.45 -4.99 -3.85
N PRO A 305 16.15 -5.13 -3.53
CA PRO A 305 15.62 -6.37 -2.99
C PRO A 305 15.87 -7.56 -3.91
N GLU A 306 16.21 -8.72 -3.32
CA GLU A 306 16.59 -9.92 -4.07
C GLU A 306 15.46 -10.44 -4.98
N ASN A 307 14.20 -10.24 -4.59
CA ASN A 307 13.04 -10.57 -5.43
C ASN A 307 12.96 -9.70 -6.69
N ILE A 308 13.30 -8.40 -6.61
CA ILE A 308 13.33 -7.52 -7.78
C ILE A 308 14.47 -7.93 -8.72
N TYR A 309 15.67 -8.18 -8.17
CA TYR A 309 16.81 -8.66 -8.95
C TYR A 309 16.51 -9.98 -9.67
N ASN A 310 15.98 -10.98 -8.96
CA ASN A 310 15.67 -12.29 -9.56
C ASN A 310 14.59 -12.17 -10.65
N ASN A 311 13.55 -11.36 -10.42
CA ASN A 311 12.53 -11.11 -11.43
C ASN A 311 13.12 -10.47 -12.70
N TRP A 312 13.92 -9.41 -12.53
CA TRP A 312 14.53 -8.72 -13.66
C TRP A 312 15.55 -9.58 -14.40
N LYS A 313 16.29 -10.43 -13.68
CA LYS A 313 17.19 -11.42 -14.27
C LYS A 313 16.43 -12.41 -15.15
N THR A 314 15.31 -12.96 -14.68
CA THR A 314 14.45 -13.85 -15.48
C THR A 314 13.92 -13.14 -16.74
N ILE A 315 13.51 -11.88 -16.63
CA ILE A 315 13.08 -11.07 -17.79
C ILE A 315 14.23 -10.91 -18.79
N GLY A 316 15.44 -10.65 -18.30
CA GLY A 316 16.66 -10.56 -19.12
C GLY A 316 16.97 -11.88 -19.82
N GLU A 317 17.01 -12.99 -19.09
CA GLU A 317 17.30 -14.34 -19.62
C GLU A 317 16.28 -14.76 -20.69
N GLY A 318 15.00 -14.41 -20.51
CA GLY A 318 13.94 -14.62 -21.48
C GLY A 318 14.11 -13.85 -22.81
N LYS A 319 15.08 -12.92 -22.91
CA LYS A 319 15.47 -12.28 -24.18
C LYS A 319 16.41 -13.13 -25.03
N THR A 320 16.90 -14.25 -24.50
CA THR A 320 17.73 -15.18 -25.27
C THR A 320 16.85 -15.94 -26.27
N THR A 321 17.18 -15.83 -27.56
CA THR A 321 16.44 -16.52 -28.63
C THR A 321 17.16 -17.79 -29.09
N SER A 322 16.42 -18.71 -29.69
CA SER A 322 17.01 -19.81 -30.45
C SER A 322 17.75 -19.29 -31.69
N PHE A 323 18.66 -20.11 -32.22
CA PHE A 323 19.35 -19.82 -33.49
C PHE A 323 18.36 -19.91 -34.65
N ILE A 324 18.25 -18.82 -35.42
CA ILE A 324 17.44 -18.74 -36.64
C ILE A 324 18.35 -18.56 -37.86
N SER A 325 17.99 -19.18 -38.98
CA SER A 325 18.74 -19.03 -40.24
C SER A 325 18.63 -17.58 -40.74
N SER A 326 19.76 -16.91 -40.97
CA SER A 326 19.79 -15.55 -41.51
C SER A 326 19.80 -15.51 -43.05
N GLY A 327 19.77 -16.67 -43.71
CA GLY A 327 20.20 -16.82 -45.10
C GLY A 327 21.73 -16.67 -45.23
N ASN A 328 22.31 -17.22 -46.30
CA ASN A 328 23.76 -17.31 -46.55
C ASN A 328 24.54 -18.32 -45.70
N GLY A 329 23.89 -19.37 -45.21
CA GLY A 329 24.56 -20.45 -44.47
C GLY A 329 24.98 -20.07 -43.05
N LYS A 330 24.36 -19.02 -42.48
CA LYS A 330 24.59 -18.56 -41.12
C LYS A 330 23.32 -18.62 -40.28
N TYR A 331 23.51 -18.90 -39.01
CA TYR A 331 22.46 -18.89 -37.99
C TYR A 331 22.79 -17.81 -36.97
N VAL A 332 21.79 -17.02 -36.59
CA VAL A 332 21.95 -15.92 -35.62
C VAL A 332 21.00 -16.09 -34.46
N ARG A 333 21.43 -15.67 -33.25
CA ARG A 333 20.56 -15.54 -32.08
C ARG A 333 20.86 -14.26 -31.31
N THR A 334 19.88 -13.77 -30.56
CA THR A 334 20.10 -12.76 -29.52
C THR A 334 20.41 -13.49 -28.21
N LEU A 335 21.49 -13.14 -27.52
CA LEU A 335 21.90 -13.72 -26.24
C LEU A 335 21.84 -12.65 -25.14
N PHE A 336 21.21 -12.97 -24.01
CA PHE A 336 21.29 -12.16 -22.80
C PHE A 336 22.71 -12.21 -22.20
N VAL A 337 23.25 -11.04 -21.84
CA VAL A 337 24.61 -10.93 -21.29
C VAL A 337 24.58 -10.55 -19.81
N LYS A 338 23.97 -9.40 -19.50
CA LYS A 338 23.94 -8.81 -18.15
C LYS A 338 22.87 -7.72 -18.05
N ILE A 339 22.61 -7.25 -16.83
CA ILE A 339 21.83 -6.02 -16.57
C ILE A 339 22.78 -4.98 -15.99
N VAL A 340 22.74 -3.75 -16.49
CA VAL A 340 23.63 -2.67 -16.07
C VAL A 340 22.90 -1.36 -15.82
N ASP A 341 23.48 -0.46 -15.04
CA ASP A 341 22.99 0.92 -14.91
C ASP A 341 23.35 1.79 -16.13
N GLY A 342 23.00 3.08 -16.09
CA GLY A 342 23.35 4.07 -17.12
C GLY A 342 24.86 4.33 -17.30
N GLN A 343 25.71 3.74 -16.45
CA GLN A 343 27.18 3.85 -16.47
C GLN A 343 27.86 2.50 -16.74
N ASP A 344 27.12 1.47 -17.18
CA ASP A 344 27.58 0.10 -17.44
C ASP A 344 28.05 -0.68 -16.20
N ASN A 345 27.67 -0.25 -14.99
CA ASN A 345 27.92 -1.03 -13.78
C ASN A 345 26.88 -2.16 -13.65
N PRO A 346 27.30 -3.40 -13.31
CA PRO A 346 26.38 -4.53 -13.12
C PRO A 346 25.35 -4.27 -12.01
N ILE A 347 24.11 -4.72 -12.22
CA ILE A 347 23.03 -4.61 -11.22
C ILE A 347 23.39 -5.29 -9.89
N GLU A 348 24.25 -6.31 -9.92
CA GLU A 348 24.72 -7.06 -8.76
C GLU A 348 25.45 -6.16 -7.74
N ASN A 349 26.05 -5.05 -8.19
CA ASN A 349 26.67 -4.08 -7.28
C ASN A 349 25.63 -3.43 -6.35
N TYR A 350 24.38 -3.28 -6.82
CA TYR A 350 23.29 -2.66 -6.07
C TYR A 350 22.55 -3.61 -5.12
N LEU A 351 22.97 -4.89 -5.07
CA LEU A 351 22.57 -5.80 -3.99
C LEU A 351 23.22 -5.42 -2.65
N THR A 352 24.35 -4.71 -2.70
CA THR A 352 25.09 -4.24 -1.52
C THR A 352 25.25 -2.72 -1.47
N THR A 353 25.01 -2.02 -2.59
CA THR A 353 25.10 -0.56 -2.69
C THR A 353 23.71 0.08 -2.60
N PRO A 354 23.46 0.98 -1.63
CA PRO A 354 22.20 1.71 -1.50
C PRO A 354 21.84 2.58 -2.72
N ILE A 355 20.55 2.66 -3.05
CA ILE A 355 20.03 3.53 -4.14
C ILE A 355 19.48 4.84 -3.55
N LEU A 356 19.98 5.98 -4.03
CA LEU A 356 19.75 7.31 -3.41
C LEU A 356 18.85 8.25 -4.24
N SER A 357 18.71 7.92 -5.51
CA SER A 357 17.96 8.66 -6.50
C SER A 357 17.33 7.68 -7.47
N ASP A 358 16.38 8.17 -8.27
CA ASP A 358 15.83 7.40 -9.37
C ASP A 358 16.96 6.89 -10.28
N MET A 359 16.82 5.65 -10.73
CA MET A 359 17.86 4.96 -11.51
C MET A 359 17.23 4.10 -12.60
N GLU A 360 17.91 4.06 -13.74
CA GLU A 360 17.54 3.22 -14.88
C GLU A 360 18.56 2.10 -15.03
N PHE A 361 18.03 0.90 -15.27
CA PHE A 361 18.79 -0.31 -15.55
C PHE A 361 18.45 -0.81 -16.96
N PHE A 362 19.44 -1.36 -17.64
CA PHE A 362 19.38 -1.75 -19.03
C PHE A 362 19.72 -3.24 -19.18
N ILE A 363 18.85 -3.98 -19.87
CA ILE A 363 19.12 -5.35 -20.29
C ILE A 363 20.07 -5.30 -21.49
N VAL A 364 21.27 -5.85 -21.32
CA VAL A 364 22.29 -5.94 -22.36
C VAL A 364 22.17 -7.28 -23.07
N THR A 365 22.00 -7.23 -24.39
CA THR A 365 22.01 -8.41 -25.25
C THR A 365 23.08 -8.28 -26.32
N THR A 366 23.58 -9.42 -26.81
CA THR A 366 24.52 -9.47 -27.96
C THR A 366 23.99 -10.43 -29.01
N ASP A 367 24.22 -10.12 -30.27
CA ASP A 367 23.94 -11.06 -31.35
C ASP A 367 25.11 -12.05 -31.46
N GLN A 368 24.80 -13.35 -31.56
CA GLN A 368 25.77 -14.42 -31.84
C GLN A 368 25.47 -15.03 -33.20
N SER A 369 26.50 -15.32 -33.99
CA SER A 369 26.36 -15.97 -35.30
C SER A 369 27.18 -17.25 -35.38
N ARG A 370 26.62 -18.29 -36.01
CA ARG A 370 27.30 -19.57 -36.33
C ARG A 370 27.16 -19.91 -37.81
N GLU A 371 28.05 -20.78 -38.30
CA GLU A 371 28.00 -21.36 -39.65
C GLU A 371 26.91 -22.45 -39.74
N ASN A 372 26.76 -23.12 -40.88
CA ASN A 372 25.74 -24.15 -41.07
C ASN A 372 25.86 -25.30 -40.06
N PRO A 373 24.73 -25.83 -39.57
CA PRO A 373 24.71 -27.00 -38.70
C PRO A 373 25.23 -28.24 -39.44
N SER A 374 25.88 -29.14 -38.69
CA SER A 374 26.31 -30.44 -39.20
C SER A 374 25.12 -31.36 -39.48
N LYS A 375 24.07 -31.28 -38.66
CA LYS A 375 22.83 -32.07 -38.77
C LYS A 375 21.60 -31.25 -38.39
N ILE A 376 20.42 -31.69 -38.83
CA ILE A 376 19.13 -31.08 -38.46
C ILE A 376 18.19 -32.21 -38.01
N VAL A 377 17.78 -32.19 -36.75
CA VAL A 377 16.74 -33.08 -36.21
C VAL A 377 15.38 -32.49 -36.55
N LYS A 378 14.46 -33.32 -37.02
CA LYS A 378 13.10 -32.90 -37.37
C LYS A 378 12.09 -33.41 -36.34
N PHE A 379 11.10 -32.58 -36.03
CA PHE A 379 9.99 -32.90 -35.15
C PHE A 379 8.71 -32.94 -35.97
N MET A 380 8.16 -34.13 -36.11
CA MET A 380 7.08 -34.49 -37.01
C MET A 380 5.79 -34.67 -36.22
N ASP A 381 4.71 -34.02 -36.64
CA ASP A 381 3.44 -33.99 -35.92
C ASP A 381 2.29 -34.42 -36.84
N ARG A 382 1.36 -35.23 -36.31
CA ARG A 382 0.13 -35.58 -37.03
C ARG A 382 -0.86 -34.41 -37.12
N PHE A 383 -0.75 -33.44 -36.22
CA PHE A 383 -1.60 -32.25 -36.23
C PHE A 383 -0.85 -31.05 -36.82
N ASP A 384 -1.50 -30.33 -37.73
CA ASP A 384 -0.96 -29.08 -38.26
C ASP A 384 -1.09 -27.90 -37.27
N GLY A 385 -0.62 -26.71 -37.66
CA GLY A 385 -0.73 -25.51 -36.84
C GLY A 385 -2.16 -25.02 -36.57
N GLY A 386 -3.17 -25.62 -37.23
CA GLY A 386 -4.59 -25.38 -36.97
C GLY A 386 -5.26 -26.49 -36.14
N GLY A 387 -4.51 -27.52 -35.72
CA GLY A 387 -5.02 -28.66 -34.98
C GLY A 387 -5.77 -29.69 -35.83
N ASN A 388 -5.64 -29.65 -37.16
CA ASN A 388 -6.27 -30.66 -38.03
C ASN A 388 -5.44 -31.94 -38.05
N ASP A 389 -6.10 -33.09 -37.96
CA ASP A 389 -5.47 -34.41 -38.01
C ASP A 389 -5.12 -34.82 -39.46
N HIS A 390 -3.84 -35.05 -39.73
CA HIS A 390 -3.32 -35.52 -41.02
C HIS A 390 -3.03 -37.02 -41.05
N SER A 391 -3.44 -37.77 -40.02
CA SER A 391 -3.23 -39.22 -39.94
C SER A 391 -3.68 -39.95 -41.23
N PRO A 392 -2.83 -40.82 -41.82
CA PRO A 392 -1.61 -41.40 -41.24
C PRO A 392 -0.31 -40.61 -41.50
N GLU A 393 -0.37 -39.43 -42.13
CA GLU A 393 0.80 -38.62 -42.45
C GLU A 393 1.22 -37.71 -41.29
N PHE A 394 2.53 -37.45 -41.18
CA PHE A 394 3.10 -36.48 -40.23
C PHE A 394 3.66 -35.27 -40.98
N VAL A 395 3.47 -34.09 -40.43
CA VAL A 395 3.92 -32.80 -40.96
C VAL A 395 5.08 -32.28 -40.12
N GLU A 396 6.10 -31.70 -40.74
CA GLU A 396 7.22 -31.10 -40.01
C GLU A 396 6.73 -29.86 -39.22
N LYS A 397 6.81 -29.93 -37.90
CA LYS A 397 6.37 -28.86 -36.98
C LYS A 397 7.53 -28.01 -36.50
N ASN A 398 8.67 -28.64 -36.23
CA ASN A 398 9.86 -27.94 -35.78
C ASN A 398 11.11 -28.66 -36.28
N SER A 399 12.25 -27.96 -36.28
CA SER A 399 13.54 -28.55 -36.55
C SER A 399 14.63 -27.92 -35.67
N ALA A 400 15.54 -28.76 -35.20
CA ALA A 400 16.67 -28.37 -34.36
C ALA A 400 17.98 -28.56 -35.11
N PRO A 401 18.73 -27.48 -35.38
CA PRO A 401 20.09 -27.58 -35.89
C PRO A 401 21.05 -28.11 -34.80
N ILE A 402 21.97 -28.99 -35.20
CA ILE A 402 23.07 -29.53 -34.39
C ILE A 402 24.38 -29.06 -35.02
N TRP A 403 25.34 -28.62 -34.21
CA TRP A 403 26.69 -28.23 -34.65
C TRP A 403 27.76 -29.13 -33.99
N ASP A 404 28.83 -29.44 -34.72
CA ASP A 404 29.94 -30.28 -34.24
C ASP A 404 31.08 -29.47 -33.61
N ASP A 405 30.97 -28.14 -33.54
CA ASP A 405 32.07 -27.22 -33.17
C ASP A 405 32.12 -26.85 -31.68
N ASP A 406 30.99 -26.91 -30.99
CA ASP A 406 30.91 -26.83 -29.54
C ASP A 406 30.66 -28.25 -29.02
N ASP A 407 31.48 -28.73 -28.06
CA ASP A 407 31.48 -30.07 -27.44
C ASP A 407 30.15 -30.49 -26.75
N LYS A 408 29.01 -29.95 -27.17
CA LYS A 408 27.67 -30.16 -26.65
C LYS A 408 26.67 -30.13 -27.81
N HIS A 409 26.32 -31.30 -28.33
CA HIS A 409 25.24 -31.52 -29.31
C HIS A 409 23.84 -31.35 -28.68
N ILE A 410 23.67 -30.33 -27.84
CA ILE A 410 22.49 -30.15 -27.00
C ILE A 410 21.36 -29.52 -27.82
N ILE A 411 20.22 -30.21 -27.85
CA ILE A 411 18.97 -29.66 -28.38
C ILE A 411 18.11 -29.23 -27.19
N ASP A 412 17.73 -27.95 -27.17
CA ASP A 412 16.90 -27.37 -26.12
C ASP A 412 15.81 -26.45 -26.71
N ASN A 413 14.80 -26.13 -25.90
CA ASN A 413 13.66 -25.28 -26.24
C ASN A 413 12.79 -25.79 -27.40
N ILE A 414 12.67 -27.11 -27.54
CA ILE A 414 11.64 -27.69 -28.40
C ILE A 414 10.29 -27.63 -27.67
N PRO A 415 9.30 -26.89 -28.19
CA PRO A 415 8.00 -26.76 -27.57
C PRO A 415 7.22 -28.07 -27.70
N ASP A 416 6.32 -28.27 -26.75
CA ASP A 416 5.30 -29.32 -26.83
C ASP A 416 4.39 -29.09 -28.02
N SER A 417 3.78 -30.17 -28.50
CA SER A 417 2.75 -30.02 -29.52
C SER A 417 1.43 -29.53 -28.93
N GLN A 418 0.76 -28.65 -29.67
CA GLN A 418 -0.58 -28.14 -29.38
C GLN A 418 -1.71 -29.18 -29.53
N GLY A 419 -1.44 -30.36 -30.11
CA GLY A 419 -2.44 -31.41 -30.28
C GLY A 419 -3.54 -31.07 -31.30
N ASP A 420 -4.70 -31.71 -31.14
CA ASP A 420 -5.88 -31.45 -31.95
C ASP A 420 -6.65 -30.22 -31.44
N LYS A 421 -7.44 -29.62 -32.34
CA LYS A 421 -8.25 -28.43 -32.05
C LYS A 421 -9.26 -28.65 -30.92
N ASP A 422 -9.75 -29.87 -30.77
CA ASP A 422 -10.79 -30.24 -29.80
C ASP A 422 -10.19 -30.78 -28.49
N HIS A 423 -8.86 -30.75 -28.35
CA HIS A 423 -8.10 -31.25 -27.20
C HIS A 423 -8.40 -32.70 -26.80
N VAL A 424 -8.90 -33.51 -27.75
CA VAL A 424 -9.15 -34.94 -27.63
C VAL A 424 -7.86 -35.71 -27.36
N TYR A 425 -6.73 -35.21 -27.85
CA TYR A 425 -5.43 -35.83 -27.77
C TYR A 425 -4.48 -35.01 -26.89
N LYS A 426 -4.02 -35.62 -25.79
CA LYS A 426 -2.99 -35.05 -24.94
C LYS A 426 -1.62 -35.37 -25.53
N PHE A 427 -0.81 -34.34 -25.77
CA PHE A 427 0.59 -34.53 -26.13
C PHE A 427 1.34 -35.22 -24.98
N VAL A 428 2.07 -36.27 -25.32
CA VAL A 428 2.79 -37.12 -24.36
C VAL A 428 4.29 -36.83 -24.39
N GLY A 429 4.83 -36.63 -25.58
CA GLY A 429 6.25 -36.39 -25.81
C GLY A 429 6.64 -36.63 -27.26
N TRP A 430 7.89 -36.38 -27.59
CA TRP A 430 8.44 -36.69 -28.90
C TRP A 430 9.22 -38.01 -28.85
N HIS A 431 8.97 -38.93 -29.78
CA HIS A 431 9.57 -40.27 -29.77
C HIS A 431 10.05 -40.68 -31.17
N LYS A 432 11.11 -41.48 -31.27
CA LYS A 432 11.64 -41.94 -32.57
C LYS A 432 10.72 -42.90 -33.33
N ASP A 433 9.93 -43.69 -32.63
CA ASP A 433 8.91 -44.58 -33.18
C ASP A 433 7.52 -43.91 -33.11
N PRO A 434 6.86 -43.63 -34.24
CA PRO A 434 5.52 -43.01 -34.28
C PRO A 434 4.40 -43.90 -33.76
N THR A 435 4.66 -45.20 -33.51
CA THR A 435 3.68 -46.16 -33.01
C THR A 435 3.73 -46.36 -31.48
N MET A 436 4.62 -45.61 -30.81
CA MET A 436 4.83 -45.73 -29.37
C MET A 436 3.57 -45.34 -28.57
N THR A 437 3.37 -46.00 -27.44
CA THR A 437 2.31 -45.71 -26.47
C THR A 437 2.88 -45.53 -25.07
N GLY A 438 2.19 -44.75 -24.23
CA GLY A 438 2.63 -44.43 -22.87
C GLY A 438 3.53 -43.19 -22.81
N ALA A 439 3.80 -42.74 -21.58
CA ALA A 439 4.54 -41.51 -21.30
C ALA A 439 6.03 -41.74 -21.01
N PRO A 440 6.89 -40.72 -21.26
CA PRO A 440 8.26 -40.72 -20.75
C PRO A 440 8.27 -40.88 -19.22
N SER A 441 9.30 -41.55 -18.72
CA SER A 441 9.48 -41.87 -17.29
C SER A 441 9.82 -40.64 -16.44
N GLY A 442 10.30 -39.55 -17.06
CA GLY A 442 10.78 -38.35 -16.40
C GLY A 442 12.25 -38.43 -15.98
N ASP A 443 12.90 -39.59 -16.18
CA ASP A 443 14.35 -39.75 -16.03
C ASP A 443 15.02 -39.59 -17.39
N ALA A 444 15.80 -38.51 -17.55
CA ALA A 444 16.42 -38.15 -18.83
C ALA A 444 17.23 -39.29 -19.46
N SER A 445 17.98 -40.05 -18.65
CA SER A 445 18.84 -41.14 -19.15
C SER A 445 18.01 -42.33 -19.66
N ASN A 446 16.96 -42.70 -18.92
CA ASN A 446 16.07 -43.78 -19.33
C ASN A 446 15.22 -43.40 -20.55
N ASP A 447 14.75 -42.15 -20.60
CA ASP A 447 13.90 -41.64 -21.67
C ASP A 447 14.67 -41.56 -22.99
N LEU A 448 15.90 -41.04 -22.97
CA LEU A 448 16.82 -41.07 -24.12
C LEU A 448 17.08 -42.50 -24.61
N ALA A 449 17.34 -43.44 -23.69
CA ALA A 449 17.59 -44.83 -24.02
C ALA A 449 16.35 -45.54 -24.62
N ALA A 450 15.16 -45.14 -24.18
CA ALA A 450 13.89 -45.62 -24.72
C ALA A 450 13.53 -45.00 -26.08
N GLY A 451 14.20 -43.91 -26.49
CA GLY A 451 13.95 -43.22 -27.75
C GLY A 451 13.06 -41.98 -27.64
N TRP A 452 12.78 -41.52 -26.42
CA TRP A 452 12.13 -40.25 -26.16
C TRP A 452 13.11 -39.08 -26.32
N PHE A 453 12.60 -37.97 -26.79
CA PHE A 453 13.29 -36.69 -26.75
C PHE A 453 13.17 -36.08 -25.35
N VAL A 454 14.30 -35.62 -24.85
CA VAL A 454 14.49 -34.86 -23.62
C VAL A 454 15.16 -33.53 -23.95
N ASN A 455 14.53 -32.43 -23.53
CA ASN A 455 15.06 -31.08 -23.73
C ASN A 455 16.33 -30.86 -22.93
N GLY A 456 17.36 -30.26 -23.53
CA GLY A 456 18.63 -29.97 -22.86
C GLY A 456 19.66 -31.12 -22.90
N GLU A 457 19.36 -32.22 -23.60
CA GLU A 457 20.25 -33.37 -23.75
C GLU A 457 20.99 -33.39 -25.09
N GLU A 458 22.04 -34.21 -25.18
CA GLU A 458 22.90 -34.33 -26.38
C GLU A 458 22.36 -35.33 -27.43
N TYR A 459 22.33 -34.91 -28.70
CA TYR A 459 21.86 -35.72 -29.82
C TYR A 459 22.88 -35.75 -30.97
N PHE A 460 23.24 -36.96 -31.40
CA PHE A 460 24.20 -37.16 -32.50
C PHE A 460 23.55 -37.66 -33.79
N THR A 461 22.22 -37.64 -33.87
CA THR A 461 21.44 -38.20 -34.98
C THR A 461 20.63 -37.11 -35.67
N ASP A 462 20.30 -37.30 -36.94
CA ASP A 462 19.33 -36.52 -37.73
C ASP A 462 17.99 -37.26 -37.91
N GLU A 463 17.81 -38.37 -37.20
CA GLU A 463 16.54 -39.10 -37.16
C GLU A 463 15.40 -38.20 -36.67
N PRO A 464 14.23 -38.25 -37.33
CA PRO A 464 13.07 -37.48 -36.89
C PRO A 464 12.48 -38.03 -35.59
N PHE A 465 11.94 -37.15 -34.77
CA PHE A 465 11.07 -37.51 -33.67
C PHE A 465 9.61 -37.22 -34.04
N TYR A 466 8.70 -38.06 -33.60
CA TYR A 466 7.27 -37.98 -33.87
C TYR A 466 6.52 -37.61 -32.59
N ALA A 467 5.54 -36.71 -32.71
CA ALA A 467 4.67 -36.37 -31.60
C ALA A 467 3.79 -37.58 -31.23
N ILE A 468 3.90 -38.03 -29.99
CA ILE A 468 3.06 -39.09 -29.42
C ILE A 468 1.92 -38.45 -28.66
N TYR A 469 0.73 -39.01 -28.88
CA TYR A 469 -0.51 -38.54 -28.25
C TYR A 469 -1.24 -39.67 -27.56
N GLU A 470 -1.82 -39.35 -26.41
CA GLU A 470 -2.80 -40.20 -25.74
C GLU A 470 -4.18 -39.59 -25.95
N LYS A 471 -5.13 -40.40 -26.43
CA LYS A 471 -6.52 -39.99 -26.51
C LYS A 471 -7.06 -39.85 -25.08
N LYS A 472 -7.53 -38.67 -24.71
CA LYS A 472 -8.16 -38.43 -23.41
C LYS A 472 -9.45 -39.28 -23.30
N PRO A 473 -9.80 -39.73 -22.08
CA PRO A 473 -11.14 -40.23 -21.79
C PRO A 473 -12.18 -39.19 -22.21
N SER A 474 -13.33 -39.62 -22.76
CA SER A 474 -14.43 -38.71 -23.14
C SER A 474 -15.79 -39.28 -22.73
N VAL A 475 -16.80 -38.44 -22.51
CA VAL A 475 -18.21 -38.87 -22.39
C VAL A 475 -19.04 -38.12 -23.41
N THR A 476 -19.98 -38.83 -24.03
CA THR A 476 -20.93 -38.26 -24.96
C THR A 476 -22.31 -38.12 -24.32
N PHE A 477 -22.87 -36.92 -24.33
CA PHE A 477 -24.25 -36.66 -23.91
C PHE A 477 -25.13 -36.41 -25.13
N GLN A 478 -26.21 -37.18 -25.24
CA GLN A 478 -27.30 -36.98 -26.19
C GLN A 478 -28.40 -36.20 -25.49
N PHE A 479 -28.94 -35.19 -26.15
CA PHE A 479 -30.02 -34.40 -25.57
C PHE A 479 -31.34 -34.67 -26.28
N GLU A 480 -32.39 -34.90 -25.48
CA GLU A 480 -33.72 -35.26 -25.95
C GLU A 480 -34.82 -34.55 -25.13
N ALA A 481 -36.03 -34.45 -25.69
CA ALA A 481 -37.21 -34.09 -24.92
C ALA A 481 -37.77 -35.36 -24.27
N ALA A 482 -38.21 -35.27 -23.01
CA ALA A 482 -38.78 -36.41 -22.29
C ALA A 482 -40.04 -36.95 -22.97
N ASP A 483 -40.87 -36.05 -23.53
CA ASP A 483 -41.94 -36.41 -24.45
C ASP A 483 -41.57 -35.94 -25.87
N PRO A 484 -41.35 -36.86 -26.82
CA PRO A 484 -41.03 -36.52 -28.20
C PRO A 484 -42.13 -35.71 -28.92
N SER A 485 -43.37 -35.73 -28.41
CA SER A 485 -44.48 -34.92 -28.95
C SER A 485 -44.46 -33.46 -28.48
N GLU A 486 -43.62 -33.15 -27.48
CA GLU A 486 -43.44 -31.81 -26.91
C GLU A 486 -42.18 -31.10 -27.45
N VAL A 487 -41.59 -31.63 -28.52
CA VAL A 487 -40.37 -31.09 -29.12
C VAL A 487 -40.63 -29.71 -29.76
N PRO A 488 -39.99 -28.62 -29.30
CA PRO A 488 -40.17 -27.30 -29.88
C PRO A 488 -39.71 -27.23 -31.34
N SER A 489 -40.38 -26.40 -32.15
CA SER A 489 -39.97 -26.16 -33.54
C SER A 489 -38.57 -25.55 -33.60
N GLY A 490 -37.63 -26.20 -34.29
CA GLY A 490 -36.22 -25.80 -34.34
C GLY A 490 -35.30 -26.69 -33.51
N PHE A 491 -35.86 -27.62 -32.72
CA PHE A 491 -35.11 -28.61 -31.98
C PHE A 491 -34.74 -29.82 -32.85
N SER A 492 -33.45 -30.16 -32.94
CA SER A 492 -32.99 -31.40 -33.59
C SER A 492 -32.70 -32.44 -32.52
N VAL A 493 -33.58 -33.44 -32.38
CA VAL A 493 -33.36 -34.59 -31.50
C VAL A 493 -32.08 -35.33 -31.93
N GLY A 494 -31.19 -35.60 -30.97
CA GLY A 494 -29.95 -36.37 -31.21
C GLY A 494 -28.66 -35.56 -31.35
N GLU A 495 -28.66 -34.28 -30.98
CA GLU A 495 -27.40 -33.54 -30.83
C GLU A 495 -26.53 -34.16 -29.72
N THR A 496 -25.23 -34.27 -29.99
CA THR A 496 -24.24 -34.87 -29.09
C THR A 496 -23.23 -33.84 -28.64
N VAL A 497 -22.95 -33.80 -27.33
CA VAL A 497 -21.82 -33.04 -26.77
C VAL A 497 -20.81 -34.03 -26.21
N VAL A 498 -19.56 -33.88 -26.62
CA VAL A 498 -18.45 -34.69 -26.10
C VAL A 498 -17.67 -33.84 -25.09
N VAL A 499 -17.63 -34.28 -23.84
CA VAL A 499 -16.88 -33.59 -22.78
C VAL A 499 -15.51 -34.26 -22.62
N ILE A 500 -14.44 -33.46 -22.75
CA ILE A 500 -13.05 -33.92 -22.82
C ILE A 500 -12.15 -33.10 -21.88
N ASP A 501 -12.45 -33.11 -20.60
CA ASP A 501 -11.48 -32.78 -19.55
C ASP A 501 -12.05 -33.22 -18.21
N ASN A 502 -11.18 -33.65 -17.29
CA ASN A 502 -11.49 -34.08 -15.91
C ASN A 502 -12.97 -34.34 -15.67
N PHE A 503 -13.37 -35.60 -15.85
CA PHE A 503 -14.72 -36.21 -15.71
C PHE A 503 -15.54 -35.83 -14.47
N ASP A 504 -15.12 -34.89 -13.66
CA ASP A 504 -15.83 -34.46 -12.48
C ASP A 504 -17.04 -33.56 -12.75
N ALA A 505 -17.94 -33.58 -11.77
CA ALA A 505 -19.19 -32.83 -11.81
C ALA A 505 -18.96 -31.32 -12.03
N SER A 506 -17.81 -30.79 -11.61
CA SER A 506 -17.48 -29.37 -11.78
C SER A 506 -17.01 -29.05 -13.21
N GLY A 507 -16.26 -29.94 -13.86
CA GLY A 507 -15.89 -29.83 -15.27
C GLY A 507 -17.13 -29.86 -16.16
N TYR A 508 -18.05 -30.78 -15.91
CA TYR A 508 -19.34 -30.86 -16.60
C TYR A 508 -20.23 -29.62 -16.40
N GLN A 509 -20.35 -29.10 -15.16
CA GLN A 509 -21.21 -27.95 -14.88
C GLN A 509 -20.67 -26.65 -15.46
N ASN A 510 -19.34 -26.53 -15.58
CA ASN A 510 -18.67 -25.33 -16.07
C ASN A 510 -18.23 -25.42 -17.54
N ASP A 511 -18.48 -26.56 -18.22
CA ASP A 511 -18.17 -26.72 -19.62
C ASP A 511 -19.02 -25.74 -20.45
N SER A 512 -18.33 -24.92 -21.25
CA SER A 512 -18.96 -23.83 -21.99
C SER A 512 -19.92 -24.34 -23.07
N GLU A 513 -19.63 -25.49 -23.70
CA GLU A 513 -20.52 -26.07 -24.71
C GLU A 513 -21.75 -26.69 -24.05
N MET A 514 -21.59 -27.39 -22.92
CA MET A 514 -22.74 -27.89 -22.14
C MET A 514 -23.62 -26.76 -21.62
N THR A 515 -23.03 -25.67 -21.13
CA THR A 515 -23.77 -24.49 -20.67
C THR A 515 -24.53 -23.83 -21.82
N TYR A 516 -23.86 -23.66 -22.97
CA TYR A 516 -24.45 -23.12 -24.17
C TYR A 516 -25.62 -23.97 -24.68
N ARG A 517 -25.48 -25.31 -24.67
CA ARG A 517 -26.53 -26.23 -25.10
C ARG A 517 -27.71 -26.23 -24.13
N LYS A 518 -27.49 -26.32 -22.82
CA LYS A 518 -28.58 -26.17 -21.83
C LYS A 518 -29.38 -24.88 -22.03
N GLN A 519 -28.68 -23.77 -22.33
CA GLN A 519 -29.32 -22.49 -22.60
C GLN A 519 -30.11 -22.50 -23.91
N GLN A 520 -29.55 -22.98 -25.02
CA GLN A 520 -30.29 -23.13 -26.28
C GLN A 520 -31.56 -23.96 -26.12
N PHE A 521 -31.49 -25.03 -25.33
CA PHE A 521 -32.64 -25.88 -25.05
C PHE A 521 -33.67 -25.16 -24.17
N ALA A 522 -33.25 -24.49 -23.10
CA ALA A 522 -34.16 -23.70 -22.28
C ALA A 522 -34.87 -22.61 -23.11
N ASP A 523 -34.14 -21.97 -24.03
CA ASP A 523 -34.69 -20.97 -24.96
C ASP A 523 -35.66 -21.59 -25.97
N ALA A 524 -35.39 -22.80 -26.48
CA ALA A 524 -36.30 -23.53 -27.34
C ALA A 524 -37.60 -23.91 -26.61
N PHE A 525 -37.49 -24.34 -25.34
CA PHE A 525 -38.65 -24.66 -24.48
C PHE A 525 -39.46 -23.42 -24.07
N ALA A 526 -38.82 -22.26 -23.91
CA ALA A 526 -39.50 -20.99 -23.65
C ALA A 526 -40.37 -20.50 -24.83
N ASN A 527 -40.15 -21.06 -26.02
CA ASN A 527 -40.94 -20.79 -27.23
C ASN A 527 -41.95 -21.92 -27.56
N ILE A 528 -42.15 -22.88 -26.65
CA ILE A 528 -43.23 -23.87 -26.78
C ILE A 528 -44.58 -23.16 -26.66
N ASP A 529 -45.56 -23.64 -27.42
CA ASP A 529 -46.96 -23.17 -27.45
C ASP A 529 -47.44 -22.61 -26.10
N SER A 530 -48.08 -21.44 -26.16
CA SER A 530 -48.64 -20.65 -25.07
C SER A 530 -49.34 -21.51 -24.00
N GLY A 531 -48.59 -21.98 -22.99
CA GLY A 531 -49.14 -22.83 -21.94
C GLY A 531 -48.19 -23.81 -21.29
N ARG A 532 -46.95 -23.99 -21.77
CA ARG A 532 -45.95 -24.85 -21.10
C ARG A 532 -44.62 -24.14 -20.95
N THR A 533 -43.89 -24.49 -19.91
CA THR A 533 -42.57 -23.94 -19.59
C THR A 533 -41.60 -25.07 -19.22
N PHE A 534 -40.31 -24.81 -19.37
CA PHE A 534 -39.26 -25.72 -18.94
C PHE A 534 -39.40 -26.02 -17.43
N SER A 535 -39.26 -27.29 -17.06
CA SER A 535 -39.38 -27.76 -15.67
C SER A 535 -38.01 -28.08 -15.09
N HIS A 536 -37.34 -29.11 -15.61
CA HIS A 536 -36.04 -29.59 -15.13
C HIS A 536 -35.40 -30.52 -16.17
N TRP A 537 -34.16 -30.92 -15.89
CA TRP A 537 -33.39 -31.88 -16.67
C TRP A 537 -33.20 -33.17 -15.89
N THR A 538 -33.39 -34.33 -16.54
CA THR A 538 -32.92 -35.60 -16.00
C THR A 538 -31.79 -36.17 -16.83
N PHE A 539 -30.97 -36.98 -16.19
CA PHE A 539 -29.92 -37.79 -16.78
C PHE A 539 -30.36 -39.25 -16.72
N GLU A 540 -30.34 -39.91 -17.87
CA GLU A 540 -30.56 -41.35 -17.99
C GLU A 540 -29.20 -42.06 -17.96
N GLY A 541 -28.96 -42.77 -16.87
CA GLY A 541 -27.76 -43.59 -16.68
C GLY A 541 -27.72 -44.78 -17.64
N SER A 542 -26.57 -45.44 -17.72
CA SER A 542 -26.39 -46.62 -18.57
C SER A 542 -27.27 -47.82 -18.18
N ASP A 543 -27.84 -47.80 -16.98
CA ASP A 543 -28.80 -48.79 -16.46
C ASP A 543 -30.26 -48.42 -16.72
N GLY A 544 -30.53 -47.29 -17.40
CA GLY A 544 -31.86 -46.76 -17.66
C GLY A 544 -32.51 -46.06 -16.46
N SER A 545 -31.77 -45.86 -15.36
CA SER A 545 -32.26 -45.05 -14.24
C SER A 545 -32.21 -43.56 -14.59
N GLU A 546 -33.28 -42.84 -14.30
CA GLU A 546 -33.31 -41.39 -14.42
C GLU A 546 -32.98 -40.74 -13.08
N LYS A 547 -32.05 -39.79 -13.10
CA LYS A 547 -31.67 -38.95 -11.96
C LYS A 547 -31.76 -37.49 -12.34
N ASP A 548 -31.95 -36.61 -11.35
CA ASP A 548 -31.81 -35.18 -11.62
C ASP A 548 -30.37 -34.90 -12.09
N ILE A 549 -30.21 -34.01 -13.07
CA ILE A 549 -28.90 -33.68 -13.63
C ILE A 549 -27.93 -33.10 -12.60
N SER A 550 -28.47 -32.51 -11.52
CA SER A 550 -27.70 -31.98 -10.40
C SER A 550 -27.17 -33.06 -9.45
N GLU A 551 -27.69 -34.29 -9.53
CA GLU A 551 -27.34 -35.43 -8.67
C GLU A 551 -26.35 -36.41 -9.29
N ILE A 552 -25.85 -36.15 -10.51
CA ILE A 552 -24.93 -37.04 -11.21
C ILE A 552 -23.61 -37.16 -10.44
N ASN A 553 -23.25 -38.39 -10.07
CA ASN A 553 -21.93 -38.68 -9.49
C ASN A 553 -21.03 -39.35 -10.53
N LYS A 554 -19.91 -38.70 -10.86
CA LYS A 554 -18.96 -39.18 -11.87
C LYS A 554 -18.46 -40.61 -11.64
N ASP A 555 -18.21 -40.99 -10.38
CA ASP A 555 -17.50 -42.22 -10.07
C ASP A 555 -18.43 -43.44 -10.10
N THR A 556 -19.75 -43.20 -10.07
CA THR A 556 -20.77 -44.25 -10.07
C THR A 556 -21.65 -44.25 -11.30
N ASP A 557 -21.86 -43.10 -11.93
CA ASP A 557 -22.88 -42.91 -12.95
C ASP A 557 -22.30 -42.74 -14.36
N LEU A 558 -21.05 -42.27 -14.45
CA LEU A 558 -20.35 -42.06 -15.72
C LEU A 558 -19.24 -43.09 -15.90
N THR A 559 -19.11 -43.58 -17.12
CA THR A 559 -18.07 -44.52 -17.55
C THR A 559 -17.27 -43.88 -18.66
N GLU A 560 -15.98 -44.18 -18.69
CA GLU A 560 -15.10 -43.70 -19.75
C GLU A 560 -15.61 -44.15 -21.13
N ASN A 561 -15.78 -43.19 -22.05
CA ASN A 561 -16.36 -43.37 -23.38
C ASN A 561 -17.83 -43.83 -23.38
N GLY A 562 -18.55 -43.59 -22.29
CA GLY A 562 -19.98 -43.82 -22.18
C GLY A 562 -20.81 -42.81 -23.00
N VAL A 563 -21.99 -43.26 -23.43
CA VAL A 563 -23.01 -42.42 -24.09
C VAL A 563 -24.23 -42.36 -23.18
N TYR A 564 -24.69 -41.16 -22.85
CA TYR A 564 -25.79 -40.93 -21.92
C TYR A 564 -26.82 -39.99 -22.50
N THR A 565 -28.06 -40.09 -22.04
CA THR A 565 -29.16 -39.22 -22.50
C THR A 565 -29.53 -38.22 -21.42
N ILE A 566 -29.63 -36.94 -21.79
CA ILE A 566 -30.15 -35.86 -20.96
C ILE A 566 -31.54 -35.51 -21.49
N LYS A 567 -32.57 -35.64 -20.66
CA LYS A 567 -33.97 -35.40 -21.01
C LYS A 567 -34.48 -34.08 -20.42
N ALA A 568 -35.07 -33.24 -21.27
CA ALA A 568 -35.78 -32.03 -20.84
C ALA A 568 -37.24 -32.34 -20.53
N TYR A 569 -37.73 -31.90 -19.37
CA TYR A 569 -39.15 -31.98 -18.99
C TYR A 569 -39.82 -30.61 -19.08
N SER A 570 -41.07 -30.59 -19.54
CA SER A 570 -41.94 -29.41 -19.50
C SER A 570 -43.01 -29.54 -18.40
N LYS A 571 -43.55 -28.42 -17.96
CA LYS A 571 -44.72 -28.34 -17.07
C LYS A 571 -45.71 -27.30 -17.60
N ASP A 572 -46.97 -27.41 -17.20
CA ASP A 572 -47.98 -26.41 -17.55
C ASP A 572 -47.65 -25.06 -16.88
N ASN A 573 -47.72 -23.99 -17.68
CA ASN A 573 -47.58 -22.62 -17.22
C ASN A 573 -48.98 -21.99 -17.13
N SER A 574 -49.41 -21.66 -15.91
CA SER A 574 -50.71 -21.00 -15.67
C SER A 574 -50.80 -19.59 -16.27
N HIS A 575 -49.66 -19.00 -16.66
CA HIS A 575 -49.55 -17.69 -17.28
C HIS A 575 -48.72 -17.77 -18.58
N PRO A 576 -49.37 -18.12 -19.72
CA PRO A 576 -48.68 -18.51 -20.95
C PRO A 576 -47.82 -17.43 -21.62
N ASP A 577 -48.00 -16.16 -21.25
CA ASP A 577 -47.25 -15.01 -21.78
C ASP A 577 -46.15 -14.51 -20.81
N ALA A 578 -45.81 -15.30 -19.79
CA ALA A 578 -44.82 -14.93 -18.78
C ALA A 578 -43.78 -16.03 -18.56
N TYR A 579 -42.54 -15.62 -18.26
CA TYR A 579 -41.57 -16.53 -17.65
C TYR A 579 -41.82 -16.61 -16.13
N GLU A 580 -41.74 -17.81 -15.57
CA GLU A 580 -41.97 -18.14 -14.17
C GLU A 580 -40.63 -18.26 -13.43
N VAL A 581 -40.45 -17.44 -12.39
CA VAL A 581 -39.34 -17.51 -11.44
C VAL A 581 -39.87 -18.03 -10.12
N THR A 582 -39.38 -19.18 -9.67
CA THR A 582 -39.67 -19.70 -8.33
C THR A 582 -38.69 -19.07 -7.34
N ILE A 583 -39.17 -18.50 -6.25
CA ILE A 583 -38.35 -17.87 -5.22
C ILE A 583 -38.55 -18.66 -3.92
N VAL A 584 -37.49 -19.25 -3.40
CA VAL A 584 -37.46 -20.01 -2.15
C VAL A 584 -36.72 -19.20 -1.10
N ILE A 585 -37.38 -18.87 0.00
CA ILE A 585 -36.78 -18.21 1.16
C ILE A 585 -36.38 -19.30 2.15
N ASP A 586 -35.17 -19.83 2.03
CA ASP A 586 -34.68 -20.89 2.92
C ASP A 586 -34.53 -20.37 4.36
N LYS A 587 -33.97 -19.17 4.51
CA LYS A 587 -33.76 -18.55 5.82
C LYS A 587 -33.75 -17.03 5.76
N ILE A 588 -34.37 -16.40 6.74
CA ILE A 588 -34.38 -14.94 6.92
C ILE A 588 -33.18 -14.51 7.79
N PRO A 589 -32.40 -13.49 7.38
CA PRO A 589 -31.31 -12.97 8.19
C PRO A 589 -31.86 -12.38 9.50
N GLU A 590 -31.27 -12.74 10.65
CA GLU A 590 -31.71 -12.29 11.99
C GLU A 590 -31.71 -10.75 12.13
N GLU A 591 -30.91 -10.05 11.34
CA GLU A 591 -30.72 -8.60 11.40
C GLU A 591 -31.63 -7.80 10.46
N THR A 592 -32.48 -8.44 9.65
CA THR A 592 -33.37 -7.71 8.72
C THR A 592 -34.55 -7.06 9.45
N TRP A 593 -34.43 -5.76 9.76
CA TRP A 593 -35.51 -4.95 10.34
C TRP A 593 -36.76 -4.88 9.45
N ASN A 594 -36.64 -5.07 8.13
CA ASN A 594 -37.74 -5.10 7.18
C ASN A 594 -37.71 -6.39 6.35
N ARG A 595 -38.73 -7.24 6.50
CA ARG A 595 -38.95 -8.46 5.71
C ARG A 595 -39.67 -8.13 4.41
N VAL A 596 -38.97 -7.47 3.50
CA VAL A 596 -39.52 -7.02 2.22
C VAL A 596 -38.66 -7.49 1.05
N ILE A 597 -39.31 -8.08 0.04
CA ILE A 597 -38.73 -8.29 -1.29
C ILE A 597 -39.07 -7.08 -2.14
N SER A 598 -38.05 -6.43 -2.69
CA SER A 598 -38.17 -5.34 -3.63
C SER A 598 -37.85 -5.81 -5.03
N PHE A 599 -38.63 -5.35 -6.00
CA PHE A 599 -38.43 -5.61 -7.41
C PHE A 599 -38.10 -4.27 -8.08
N SER A 600 -36.93 -4.17 -8.69
CA SER A 600 -36.63 -3.04 -9.57
C SER A 600 -36.57 -3.56 -11.00
N SER A 601 -37.51 -3.10 -11.81
CA SER A 601 -37.59 -3.45 -13.22
C SER A 601 -37.60 -2.17 -14.06
N ASN A 602 -37.45 -2.34 -15.38
CA ASN A 602 -37.80 -1.29 -16.33
C ASN A 602 -39.23 -0.80 -16.04
N PRO A 603 -39.53 0.52 -16.06
CA PRO A 603 -40.86 1.06 -15.76
C PRO A 603 -42.03 0.42 -16.50
N GLU A 604 -41.75 -0.24 -17.63
CA GLU A 604 -42.75 -0.92 -18.46
C GLU A 604 -42.99 -2.39 -18.10
N ALA A 605 -42.18 -2.99 -17.24
CA ALA A 605 -42.24 -4.42 -16.96
C ALA A 605 -43.48 -4.82 -16.16
N ARG A 606 -44.29 -5.71 -16.73
CA ARG A 606 -45.47 -6.28 -16.07
C ARG A 606 -45.11 -7.56 -15.31
N TRP A 607 -45.54 -7.66 -14.05
CA TRP A 607 -45.30 -8.86 -13.24
C TRP A 607 -46.43 -9.19 -12.27
N LEU A 608 -46.50 -10.46 -11.88
CA LEU A 608 -47.45 -11.04 -10.93
C LEU A 608 -46.71 -11.95 -9.96
N ILE A 609 -46.97 -11.78 -8.66
CA ILE A 609 -46.45 -12.67 -7.63
C ILE A 609 -47.62 -13.44 -7.01
N THR A 610 -47.46 -14.74 -6.89
CA THR A 610 -48.38 -15.63 -6.17
C THR A 610 -47.63 -16.43 -5.12
N ASN A 611 -48.34 -16.93 -4.11
CA ASN A 611 -47.82 -18.04 -3.31
C ASN A 611 -47.68 -19.31 -4.18
N GLU A 612 -47.00 -20.32 -3.64
CA GLU A 612 -46.81 -21.62 -4.30
C GLU A 612 -48.13 -22.25 -4.79
N ASP A 613 -49.20 -22.09 -3.99
CA ASP A 613 -50.55 -22.60 -4.26
C ASP A 613 -51.39 -21.69 -5.18
N GLY A 614 -50.81 -20.59 -5.66
CA GLY A 614 -51.46 -19.61 -6.52
C GLY A 614 -52.36 -18.61 -5.79
N THR A 615 -52.41 -18.63 -4.46
CA THR A 615 -53.22 -17.70 -3.65
C THR A 615 -52.40 -16.49 -3.17
N GLU A 616 -53.08 -15.40 -2.84
CA GLU A 616 -52.51 -14.05 -2.61
C GLU A 616 -51.85 -13.42 -3.85
N THR A 617 -52.20 -12.17 -4.14
CA THR A 617 -51.75 -11.49 -5.37
C THR A 617 -51.14 -10.14 -5.05
N TYR A 618 -49.87 -9.99 -5.42
CA TYR A 618 -49.24 -8.70 -5.63
C TYR A 618 -48.97 -8.56 -7.12
N SER A 619 -49.54 -7.54 -7.75
CA SER A 619 -49.30 -7.20 -9.15
C SER A 619 -48.97 -5.72 -9.26
N SER A 620 -48.31 -5.34 -10.34
CA SER A 620 -47.94 -3.93 -10.63
C SER A 620 -49.13 -3.00 -10.99
N ASN A 621 -50.35 -3.31 -10.50
CA ASN A 621 -51.66 -2.74 -10.84
C ASN A 621 -52.13 -2.99 -12.30
N GLU A 622 -53.46 -2.91 -12.49
CA GLU A 622 -54.32 -3.53 -13.50
C GLU A 622 -53.68 -3.97 -14.84
N PRO A 623 -54.06 -5.16 -15.40
CA PRO A 623 -53.45 -5.76 -16.59
C PRO A 623 -53.42 -4.90 -17.88
N ASN A 624 -54.01 -3.70 -17.86
CA ASN A 624 -54.32 -2.88 -19.04
C ASN A 624 -53.80 -1.42 -19.02
N GLU A 625 -53.05 -0.93 -18.01
CA GLU A 625 -52.46 0.43 -18.06
C GLU A 625 -50.96 0.49 -17.74
N PRO A 626 -50.11 1.12 -18.58
CA PRO A 626 -48.70 1.32 -18.31
C PRO A 626 -48.45 2.44 -17.27
N VAL A 627 -47.64 2.16 -16.27
CA VAL A 627 -47.29 3.12 -15.21
C VAL A 627 -46.16 4.03 -15.67
N ILE A 628 -46.44 5.32 -15.82
CA ILE A 628 -45.44 6.36 -16.09
C ILE A 628 -44.80 6.81 -14.77
N SER A 629 -43.93 6.00 -14.18
CA SER A 629 -42.98 6.48 -13.17
C SER A 629 -41.69 5.66 -13.22
N SER A 630 -40.54 6.35 -13.27
CA SER A 630 -39.20 5.74 -13.33
C SER A 630 -38.78 5.00 -12.06
N TRP A 631 -39.67 4.90 -11.07
CA TRP A 631 -39.44 4.31 -9.76
C TRP A 631 -40.75 3.68 -9.26
N CYS A 632 -41.05 2.45 -9.68
CA CYS A 632 -42.06 1.65 -8.99
C CYS A 632 -41.49 1.19 -7.63
N MET A 633 -41.57 2.05 -6.60
CA MET A 633 -41.23 1.67 -5.22
C MET A 633 -42.36 0.81 -4.60
N PRO A 634 -42.02 -0.10 -3.67
CA PRO A 634 -42.39 -1.53 -3.73
C PRO A 634 -43.77 -1.88 -3.15
N SER A 635 -44.38 -2.95 -3.68
CA SER A 635 -45.31 -3.75 -2.89
C SER A 635 -44.50 -4.54 -1.86
N ASN A 636 -44.71 -4.26 -0.57
CA ASN A 636 -44.04 -4.99 0.50
C ASN A 636 -44.61 -6.41 0.60
N VAL A 637 -44.01 -7.38 -0.09
CA VAL A 637 -44.33 -8.80 0.13
C VAL A 637 -43.66 -9.23 1.42
N THR A 638 -44.47 -9.60 2.41
CA THR A 638 -43.98 -10.16 3.67
C THR A 638 -43.68 -11.64 3.47
N PHE A 639 -42.53 -12.12 3.94
CA PHE A 639 -42.13 -13.52 3.80
C PHE A 639 -41.71 -14.15 5.13
N THR A 640 -41.71 -15.49 5.16
CA THR A 640 -41.32 -16.34 6.29
C THR A 640 -40.27 -17.38 5.87
N ASP A 641 -39.51 -17.92 6.82
CA ASP A 641 -38.61 -19.05 6.55
C ASP A 641 -39.39 -20.22 5.90
N GLY A 642 -38.82 -20.81 4.86
CA GLY A 642 -39.41 -21.88 4.06
C GLY A 642 -40.51 -21.43 3.08
N MET A 643 -40.73 -20.14 2.89
CA MET A 643 -41.75 -19.65 1.95
C MET A 643 -41.32 -19.83 0.50
N VAL A 644 -42.23 -20.36 -0.32
CA VAL A 644 -42.07 -20.46 -1.78
C VAL A 644 -43.03 -19.50 -2.47
N LEU A 645 -42.48 -18.63 -3.31
CA LEU A 645 -43.21 -17.65 -4.12
C LEU A 645 -43.01 -17.96 -5.59
N LYS A 646 -43.99 -17.59 -6.41
CA LYS A 646 -43.89 -17.63 -7.88
C LYS A 646 -44.02 -16.22 -8.43
N LEU A 647 -43.00 -15.78 -9.15
CA LEU A 647 -42.97 -14.51 -9.87
C LEU A 647 -43.15 -14.80 -11.37
N TYR A 648 -44.21 -14.26 -11.95
CA TYR A 648 -44.49 -14.28 -13.38
C TYR A 648 -44.17 -12.91 -13.98
N VAL A 649 -43.32 -12.86 -15.00
CA VAL A 649 -42.97 -11.60 -15.70
C VAL A 649 -43.45 -11.68 -17.15
N PHE A 650 -44.34 -10.76 -17.55
CA PHE A 650 -45.07 -10.76 -18.83
C PHE A 650 -44.45 -9.86 -19.92
N ASP A 651 -43.21 -9.45 -19.71
CA ASP A 651 -42.47 -8.56 -20.62
C ASP A 651 -41.38 -9.33 -21.37
N ASP A 652 -40.98 -8.80 -22.52
CA ASP A 652 -39.99 -9.39 -23.43
C ASP A 652 -38.71 -9.79 -22.67
N TYR A 653 -38.21 -11.02 -22.89
CA TYR A 653 -37.07 -11.67 -22.19
C TYR A 653 -35.79 -10.81 -22.11
N ASN A 654 -35.70 -9.75 -22.92
CA ASN A 654 -34.62 -8.78 -22.94
C ASN A 654 -34.68 -7.72 -21.82
N LYS A 655 -35.76 -7.67 -21.03
CA LYS A 655 -35.92 -6.72 -19.91
C LYS A 655 -35.64 -7.42 -18.57
N ASN A 656 -34.43 -7.23 -18.08
CA ASN A 656 -33.98 -7.71 -16.77
C ASN A 656 -34.90 -7.23 -15.62
N VAL A 657 -35.29 -8.15 -14.74
CA VAL A 657 -35.94 -7.84 -13.45
C VAL A 657 -34.94 -8.11 -12.34
N ASP A 658 -34.71 -7.09 -11.52
CA ASP A 658 -33.85 -7.24 -10.36
C ASP A 658 -34.68 -7.52 -9.11
N ILE A 659 -34.30 -8.57 -8.39
CA ILE A 659 -34.91 -9.00 -7.14
C ILE A 659 -33.94 -8.67 -6.00
N GLN A 660 -34.45 -8.04 -4.95
CA GLN A 660 -33.67 -7.63 -3.79
C GLN A 660 -34.41 -7.97 -2.49
N ILE A 661 -33.68 -8.44 -1.48
CA ILE A 661 -34.20 -8.61 -0.10
C ILE A 661 -33.52 -7.59 0.82
N GLY A 662 -34.30 -6.80 1.57
CA GLY A 662 -33.80 -5.81 2.54
C GLY A 662 -33.78 -4.33 2.07
N TRP A 663 -33.27 -3.41 2.91
CA TRP A 663 -33.18 -1.96 2.62
C TRP A 663 -31.85 -1.58 1.91
N TYR A 664 -31.88 -0.46 1.19
CA TYR A 664 -30.92 0.06 0.19
C TYR A 664 -29.39 -0.07 0.42
N GLU A 665 -28.90 -0.39 1.61
CA GLU A 665 -27.47 -0.25 1.95
C GLU A 665 -26.68 -1.58 1.97
N THR A 666 -27.33 -2.74 1.82
CA THR A 666 -26.67 -4.05 1.65
C THR A 666 -27.34 -4.87 0.54
N PRO A 667 -26.75 -4.99 -0.67
CA PRO A 667 -27.48 -5.53 -1.81
C PRO A 667 -27.21 -7.03 -2.01
N HIS A 668 -28.04 -7.89 -1.44
CA HIS A 668 -28.24 -9.22 -2.03
C HIS A 668 -29.23 -9.07 -3.18
N LYS A 669 -28.71 -8.60 -4.31
CA LYS A 669 -29.46 -8.33 -5.54
C LYS A 669 -29.17 -9.43 -6.55
N ILE A 670 -30.20 -9.97 -7.18
CA ILE A 670 -30.07 -10.92 -8.28
C ILE A 670 -30.93 -10.48 -9.47
N THR A 671 -30.36 -10.54 -10.65
CA THR A 671 -31.05 -10.20 -11.90
C THR A 671 -31.57 -11.46 -12.56
N VAL A 672 -32.85 -11.45 -12.94
CA VAL A 672 -33.51 -12.55 -13.66
C VAL A 672 -34.15 -12.09 -14.96
N ASN A 673 -34.07 -12.97 -15.96
CA ASN A 673 -34.55 -12.76 -17.31
C ASN A 673 -35.01 -14.06 -17.98
N ASN A 674 -35.22 -15.13 -17.22
CA ASN A 674 -35.65 -16.44 -17.71
C ASN A 674 -36.32 -17.26 -16.59
N ASN A 675 -36.91 -18.40 -16.96
CA ASN A 675 -37.43 -19.36 -15.99
C ASN A 675 -36.28 -19.87 -15.12
N CYS A 676 -36.41 -19.76 -13.80
CA CYS A 676 -35.40 -20.25 -12.86
C CYS A 676 -35.97 -20.44 -11.45
N THR A 677 -35.22 -21.14 -10.61
CA THR A 677 -35.51 -21.25 -9.17
C THR A 677 -34.41 -20.51 -8.42
N LEU A 678 -34.77 -19.50 -7.66
CA LEU A 678 -33.85 -18.74 -6.83
C LEU A 678 -34.05 -19.14 -5.38
N THR A 679 -32.98 -19.52 -4.71
CA THR A 679 -32.99 -19.81 -3.28
C THR A 679 -32.18 -18.75 -2.54
N TYR A 680 -32.79 -18.15 -1.51
CA TYR A 680 -32.14 -17.20 -0.61
C TYR A 680 -31.92 -17.83 0.76
N ASP A 681 -30.65 -18.07 1.11
CA ASP A 681 -30.24 -18.76 2.35
C ASP A 681 -30.06 -17.82 3.56
N GLY A 682 -30.42 -16.54 3.39
CA GLY A 682 -30.22 -15.49 4.38
C GLY A 682 -28.87 -14.76 4.24
N THR A 683 -27.98 -15.22 3.37
CA THR A 683 -26.68 -14.59 3.12
C THR A 683 -26.36 -14.40 1.64
N ASN A 684 -26.86 -15.24 0.74
CA ASN A 684 -26.65 -15.15 -0.70
C ASN A 684 -27.85 -15.70 -1.48
N TRP A 685 -27.87 -15.38 -2.78
CA TRP A 685 -28.75 -16.02 -3.75
C TRP A 685 -28.01 -17.18 -4.43
N SER A 686 -28.68 -18.33 -4.56
CA SER A 686 -28.31 -19.37 -5.51
C SER A 686 -29.40 -19.48 -6.59
N LYS A 687 -28.99 -19.56 -7.85
CA LYS A 687 -29.87 -19.70 -9.02
C LYS A 687 -29.88 -21.14 -9.52
#